data_AF-A0A1Q8CYK9-F1
#
_entry.id   AF-A0A1Q8CYK9-F1
#
_cell.length_a   1.000
_cell.length_b   1.000
_cell.length_c   1.000
_cell.angle_alpha   90.00
_cell.angle_beta   90.00
_cell.angle_gamma   90.00
#
_symmetry.space_group_name_H-M   'P 1'
#
loop_
_entity.id
_entity.type
_entity.pdbx_description
1 polymer ?
#
loop_
_entity_poly.entity_id
_entity_poly.type
_entity_poly.pdbx_seq_one_letter_code
_entity_poly.pdbx_strand_id
1 'polypeptide(L)'
;MVTEPGMRCWRAAPGGDPVPVDGPAGVHPPGAPVVVGPAGADPGAAVGQLVLLVAGGTEVAAGAGVHLGGGFTSARLDGAAGDRRDALLAAARFLGPHATDRLGDRTSVLVALFGLSATKRVGAAAATAMAQEQWGALQLASAVSDLLGPEQLERVLELRAPEGTDPFPRGAASTLSHHLSAVLSGFPRPRRLTLVVSLWEHVCGHLLAERRLAALVAAQTGVDQLERLRERYDDHFDEPLARDVRRSLQDPIRIAEVARWRPPAWWPAWELTRLVNDAIAATALLRFARTMSDEGFAVAARRHREELDAADACLSKAEWRAAGRRVEGAYDHPARPGRYVHDLCTVLRPDQPVSPSTEAYVRERVALARNYGLVVLATARLATRRVEREPLSDFHGGPWQVPALRRWREVSGFRRTPGDWEQPPLPDRHADAPNQTLARRTAAEPDRSPVELEAPHDLLWLCDLADALAPFYGNQSARVIYEPTSLDLRYDTPPEPDPTRPSVETVPLAAAGVAQLVAFGGTPPARCGSWGELVDAVLADTGVVQADTDRFPLPPEVAEWDGRAVPGTDLVVELGRTARQVVGWANYMGNCIGQPWYVEGARAGKYVLMALRDEPGGRIAANVDIRRRFGGWHVEELKGRFNEPLAASLREHVERWARSLPTTARPPVVEPAPPVPPPRSRNTSHRRPTRRTPALTTETRGALATEVARTLTAAADARRTYLALADALGHRADPTPEAAVTALNRLSRTELADLLRRAMSTGLTARTLWQATATRPLTAAVTGLGPDPQLARLTVDAPLPRALRILVRQPDIAPARGLDVLARSLRAALGTLAMDGTLLRSVAEHPSPELVCALVVRTTCDSSPGEEVTPLTAPGTTEVPGFPPSDLRDDNGPWRRALPAAAELAARVELFDRQVAARGLCAPRALLAGEDWPTFWQRTHRPDRRG
;
A
#
# COMPACT_ATOMS: atom_id res chain seq x y z
N MET A 1 10.20 -15.68 -23.35
CA MET A 1 9.17 -16.08 -24.33
C MET A 1 9.81 -17.02 -25.35
N VAL A 2 9.26 -18.23 -25.54
CA VAL A 2 9.67 -19.13 -26.63
C VAL A 2 8.53 -19.09 -27.65
N THR A 3 8.79 -18.58 -28.85
CA THR A 3 7.80 -18.59 -29.93
C THR A 3 7.62 -20.00 -30.46
N GLU A 4 6.39 -20.39 -30.79
CA GLU A 4 6.13 -21.67 -31.46
C GLU A 4 6.81 -21.71 -32.85
N PRO A 5 7.14 -22.91 -33.37
CA PRO A 5 7.72 -23.04 -34.70
C PRO A 5 6.82 -22.37 -35.76
N GLY A 6 7.36 -21.40 -36.51
CA GLY A 6 6.63 -20.62 -37.53
C GLY A 6 6.05 -19.29 -37.07
N MET A 7 6.17 -18.95 -35.79
CA MET A 7 5.80 -17.63 -35.23
C MET A 7 7.01 -16.72 -35.07
N ARG A 8 6.82 -15.41 -35.28
CA ARG A 8 7.83 -14.37 -35.05
C ARG A 8 7.23 -13.20 -34.25
N CYS A 9 8.09 -12.34 -33.71
CA CYS A 9 7.70 -11.16 -32.94
C CYS A 9 8.13 -9.88 -33.65
N TRP A 10 7.28 -8.85 -33.60
CA TRP A 10 7.55 -7.51 -34.14
C TRP A 10 7.24 -6.42 -33.12
N ARG A 11 7.97 -5.32 -33.17
CA ARG A 11 7.74 -4.10 -32.39
C ARG A 11 7.48 -2.91 -33.31
N ALA A 12 6.91 -1.84 -32.77
CA ALA A 12 6.87 -0.54 -33.45
C ALA A 12 8.24 0.17 -33.33
N ALA A 13 8.75 0.68 -34.44
CA ALA A 13 9.81 1.69 -34.45
C ALA A 13 9.25 3.08 -34.08
N PRO A 14 10.11 4.05 -33.67
CA PRO A 14 9.73 5.45 -33.65
C PRO A 14 9.32 5.87 -35.08
N GLY A 15 8.02 5.98 -35.35
CA GLY A 15 7.46 6.16 -36.70
C GLY A 15 6.35 5.17 -37.06
N GLY A 16 6.18 4.08 -36.31
CA GLY A 16 5.08 3.12 -36.49
C GLY A 16 5.42 1.91 -37.36
N ASP A 17 6.59 1.90 -38.01
CA ASP A 17 7.01 0.79 -38.87
C ASP A 17 7.28 -0.50 -38.07
N PRO A 18 6.90 -1.67 -38.61
CA PRO A 18 7.13 -2.96 -37.96
C PRO A 18 8.61 -3.35 -38.06
N VAL A 19 9.25 -3.60 -36.90
CA VAL A 19 10.63 -4.09 -36.82
C VAL A 19 10.64 -5.47 -36.16
N PRO A 20 11.24 -6.49 -36.79
CA PRO A 20 11.35 -7.81 -36.19
C PRO A 20 12.27 -7.80 -34.96
N VAL A 21 11.89 -8.59 -33.95
CA VAL A 21 12.64 -8.77 -32.71
C VAL A 21 13.67 -9.90 -32.93
N ASP A 22 14.69 -9.63 -33.72
CA ASP A 22 15.77 -10.59 -34.02
C ASP A 22 17.08 -10.11 -33.40
N GLY A 23 17.55 -10.77 -32.33
CA GLY A 23 18.85 -10.45 -31.72
C GLY A 23 19.16 -11.26 -30.45
N PRO A 24 20.44 -11.34 -30.04
CA PRO A 24 20.83 -11.95 -28.76
C PRO A 24 20.14 -11.23 -27.58
N ALA A 25 19.88 -11.97 -26.50
CA ALA A 25 19.22 -11.45 -25.30
C ALA A 25 19.91 -10.17 -24.79
N GLY A 26 19.25 -9.00 -24.92
CA GLY A 26 19.76 -7.71 -24.42
C GLY A 26 19.56 -6.48 -25.31
N VAL A 27 19.17 -6.63 -26.58
CA VAL A 27 19.05 -5.49 -27.54
C VAL A 27 17.74 -4.68 -27.38
N HIS A 28 16.75 -5.21 -26.66
CA HIS A 28 15.43 -4.57 -26.51
C HIS A 28 15.06 -4.37 -25.04
N PRO A 29 14.34 -3.27 -24.70
CA PRO A 29 13.94 -3.01 -23.33
C PRO A 29 13.04 -4.15 -22.80
N PRO A 30 13.33 -4.67 -21.59
CA PRO A 30 12.49 -5.68 -20.96
C PRO A 30 11.03 -5.25 -20.87
N GLY A 31 10.10 -6.16 -21.14
CA GLY A 31 8.67 -5.87 -21.06
C GLY A 31 8.08 -5.00 -22.18
N ALA A 32 8.82 -4.73 -23.26
CA ALA A 32 8.31 -3.95 -24.39
C ALA A 32 7.06 -4.61 -25.03
N PRO A 33 6.04 -3.82 -25.41
CA PRO A 33 4.90 -4.30 -26.20
C PRO A 33 5.36 -4.86 -27.56
N VAL A 34 4.85 -6.03 -27.93
CA VAL A 34 5.15 -6.69 -29.20
C VAL A 34 3.90 -7.31 -29.81
N VAL A 35 3.96 -7.53 -31.12
CA VAL A 35 2.99 -8.33 -31.89
C VAL A 35 3.61 -9.70 -32.13
N VAL A 36 2.84 -10.76 -31.93
CA VAL A 36 3.24 -12.15 -32.19
C VAL A 36 2.32 -12.76 -33.24
N GLY A 37 2.87 -13.38 -34.27
CA GLY A 37 2.08 -14.02 -35.32
C GLY A 37 2.92 -14.71 -36.41
N PRO A 38 2.30 -15.14 -37.53
CA PRO A 38 2.95 -15.99 -38.53
C PRO A 38 4.13 -15.29 -39.21
N ALA A 39 5.29 -15.94 -39.26
CA ALA A 39 6.55 -15.34 -39.74
C ALA A 39 6.50 -14.82 -41.20
N GLY A 40 5.61 -15.35 -42.03
CA GLY A 40 5.43 -14.97 -43.44
C GLY A 40 4.28 -13.99 -43.72
N ALA A 41 3.52 -13.56 -42.69
CA ALA A 41 2.43 -12.60 -42.85
C ALA A 41 2.92 -11.15 -42.65
N ASP A 42 2.27 -10.18 -43.29
CA ASP A 42 2.59 -8.75 -43.13
C ASP A 42 2.13 -8.24 -41.75
N PRO A 43 3.04 -7.81 -40.87
CA PRO A 43 2.71 -7.34 -39.52
C PRO A 43 2.22 -5.88 -39.47
N GLY A 44 2.27 -5.11 -40.57
CA GLY A 44 2.06 -3.66 -40.55
C GLY A 44 0.75 -3.21 -39.90
N ALA A 45 -0.37 -3.80 -40.29
CA ALA A 45 -1.67 -3.49 -39.71
C ALA A 45 -1.77 -3.87 -38.22
N ALA A 46 -1.16 -4.99 -37.83
CA ALA A 46 -1.17 -5.46 -36.45
C ALA A 46 -0.28 -4.58 -35.54
N VAL A 47 0.86 -4.11 -36.02
CA VAL A 47 1.71 -3.14 -35.30
C VAL A 47 0.98 -1.81 -35.13
N GLY A 48 0.26 -1.33 -36.15
CA GLY A 48 -0.62 -0.17 -36.02
C GLY A 48 -1.69 -0.34 -34.94
N GLN A 49 -2.33 -1.51 -34.88
CA GLN A 49 -3.31 -1.83 -33.83
C GLN A 49 -2.67 -1.93 -32.44
N LEU A 50 -1.44 -2.44 -32.32
CA LEU A 50 -0.69 -2.46 -31.06
C LEU A 50 -0.38 -1.04 -30.57
N VAL A 51 0.01 -0.12 -31.46
CA VAL A 51 0.27 1.28 -31.11
C VAL A 51 -1.00 1.93 -30.57
N LEU A 52 -2.16 1.71 -31.21
CA LEU A 52 -3.45 2.20 -30.71
C LEU A 52 -3.80 1.60 -29.34
N LEU A 53 -3.59 0.28 -29.17
CA LEU A 53 -3.82 -0.41 -27.89
C LEU A 53 -2.94 0.15 -26.77
N VAL A 54 -1.67 0.46 -27.04
CA VAL A 54 -0.77 1.03 -26.04
C VAL A 54 -1.12 2.49 -25.75
N ALA A 55 -1.40 3.28 -26.78
CA ALA A 55 -1.73 4.71 -26.64
C ALA A 55 -3.05 4.93 -25.89
N GLY A 56 -4.07 4.10 -26.13
CA GLY A 56 -5.38 4.24 -25.47
C GLY A 56 -5.64 3.28 -24.30
N GLY A 57 -4.96 2.13 -24.24
CA GLY A 57 -5.18 1.07 -23.25
C GLY A 57 -4.03 0.83 -22.28
N THR A 58 -2.94 1.61 -22.35
CA THR A 58 -1.67 1.46 -21.63
C THR A 58 -0.80 0.30 -22.12
N GLU A 59 0.51 0.35 -21.80
CA GLU A 59 1.44 -0.76 -22.10
C GLU A 59 1.02 -2.09 -21.44
N VAL A 60 0.27 -2.04 -20.34
CA VAL A 60 -0.22 -3.24 -19.63
C VAL A 60 -1.23 -4.00 -20.48
N ALA A 61 -2.09 -3.31 -21.25
CA ALA A 61 -3.06 -3.94 -22.14
C ALA A 61 -2.42 -4.80 -23.23
N ALA A 62 -1.19 -4.47 -23.67
CA ALA A 62 -0.47 -5.27 -24.65
C ALA A 62 -0.21 -6.71 -24.15
N GLY A 63 -0.12 -6.93 -22.84
CA GLY A 63 0.06 -8.25 -22.25
C GLY A 63 -1.18 -9.15 -22.25
N ALA A 64 -2.33 -8.66 -22.72
CA ALA A 64 -3.60 -9.36 -22.61
C ALA A 64 -3.79 -10.51 -23.64
N GLY A 65 -2.97 -10.56 -24.69
CA GLY A 65 -3.19 -11.48 -25.80
C GLY A 65 -4.29 -11.02 -26.77
N VAL A 66 -4.46 -9.70 -26.96
CA VAL A 66 -5.50 -9.14 -27.83
C VAL A 66 -5.27 -9.58 -29.27
N HIS A 67 -6.31 -10.08 -29.94
CA HIS A 67 -6.27 -10.38 -31.36
C HIS A 67 -6.21 -9.08 -32.18
N LEU A 68 -5.13 -8.93 -32.94
CA LEU A 68 -4.83 -7.72 -33.73
C LEU A 68 -5.20 -7.87 -35.21
N GLY A 69 -5.73 -9.03 -35.63
CA GLY A 69 -6.07 -9.35 -37.02
C GLY A 69 -4.99 -10.23 -37.68
N GLY A 70 -5.33 -10.94 -38.76
CA GLY A 70 -4.36 -11.70 -39.55
C GLY A 70 -3.62 -12.83 -38.82
N GLY A 71 -4.18 -13.35 -37.72
CA GLY A 71 -3.52 -14.34 -36.86
C GLY A 71 -2.49 -13.74 -35.87
N PHE A 72 -2.41 -12.42 -35.78
CA PHE A 72 -1.52 -11.72 -34.85
C PHE A 72 -2.19 -11.45 -33.50
N THR A 73 -1.41 -11.53 -32.43
CA THR A 73 -1.83 -11.22 -31.05
C THR A 73 -0.86 -10.26 -30.37
N SER A 74 -1.34 -9.50 -29.39
CA SER A 74 -0.49 -8.63 -28.57
C SER A 74 0.23 -9.43 -27.47
N ALA A 75 1.49 -9.10 -27.19
CA ALA A 75 2.22 -9.65 -26.05
C ALA A 75 3.22 -8.61 -25.50
N ARG A 76 3.97 -9.01 -24.47
CA ARG A 76 5.10 -8.24 -23.92
C ARG A 76 6.32 -9.12 -23.82
N LEU A 77 7.50 -8.54 -24.07
CA LEU A 77 8.78 -9.23 -23.89
C LEU A 77 9.03 -9.63 -22.43
N ASP A 78 9.96 -10.56 -22.20
CA ASP A 78 10.35 -10.97 -20.85
C ASP A 78 10.84 -9.76 -20.03
N GLY A 79 10.49 -9.76 -18.74
CA GLY A 79 10.78 -8.65 -17.81
C GLY A 79 9.66 -7.61 -17.68
N ALA A 80 8.52 -7.79 -18.35
CA ALA A 80 7.30 -7.04 -18.04
C ALA A 80 6.84 -7.30 -16.60
N ALA A 81 6.64 -6.23 -15.83
CA ALA A 81 5.90 -6.30 -14.57
C ALA A 81 4.38 -6.27 -14.84
N GLY A 82 3.60 -6.95 -13.98
CA GLY A 82 2.13 -6.94 -14.01
C GLY A 82 1.52 -8.34 -14.07
N ASP A 83 0.25 -8.45 -13.67
CA ASP A 83 -0.53 -9.68 -13.73
C ASP A 83 -1.36 -9.74 -15.03
N ARG A 84 -1.61 -10.95 -15.53
CA ARG A 84 -2.46 -11.17 -16.72
C ARG A 84 -3.89 -10.61 -16.52
N ARG A 85 -4.40 -10.67 -15.29
CA ARG A 85 -5.69 -10.10 -14.88
C ARG A 85 -5.75 -8.59 -15.18
N ASP A 86 -4.71 -7.86 -14.80
CA ASP A 86 -4.65 -6.41 -15.00
C ASP A 86 -4.56 -6.07 -16.49
N ALA A 87 -3.78 -6.85 -17.25
CA ALA A 87 -3.70 -6.72 -18.71
C ALA A 87 -5.06 -6.90 -19.38
N LEU A 88 -5.82 -7.93 -18.99
CA LEU A 88 -7.17 -8.16 -19.51
C LEU A 88 -8.14 -7.03 -19.17
N LEU A 89 -8.11 -6.51 -17.93
CA LEU A 89 -8.96 -5.40 -17.51
C LEU A 89 -8.63 -4.11 -18.28
N ALA A 90 -7.34 -3.80 -18.45
CA ALA A 90 -6.89 -2.63 -19.21
C ALA A 90 -7.28 -2.73 -20.69
N ALA A 91 -7.06 -3.89 -21.31
CA ALA A 91 -7.45 -4.13 -22.70
C ALA A 91 -8.97 -4.10 -22.89
N ALA A 92 -9.74 -4.69 -21.98
CA ALA A 92 -11.19 -4.66 -22.01
C ALA A 92 -11.76 -3.23 -21.92
N ARG A 93 -11.21 -2.39 -21.03
CA ARG A 93 -11.62 -0.99 -20.88
C ARG A 93 -11.38 -0.19 -22.16
N PHE A 94 -10.26 -0.44 -22.84
CA PHE A 94 -9.94 0.19 -24.12
C PHE A 94 -10.82 -0.31 -25.28
N LEU A 95 -11.02 -1.61 -25.39
CA LEU A 95 -11.81 -2.22 -26.48
C LEU A 95 -13.31 -1.91 -26.37
N GLY A 96 -13.80 -1.67 -25.15
CA GLY A 96 -15.21 -1.49 -24.88
C GLY A 96 -16.02 -2.80 -25.01
N PRO A 97 -17.33 -2.77 -24.71
CA PRO A 97 -18.15 -3.98 -24.62
C PRO A 97 -18.30 -4.72 -25.96
N HIS A 98 -18.23 -4.02 -27.09
CA HIS A 98 -18.49 -4.56 -28.42
C HIS A 98 -17.32 -5.30 -29.08
N ALA A 99 -16.11 -5.18 -28.55
CA ALA A 99 -14.89 -5.80 -29.12
C ALA A 99 -14.15 -6.71 -28.13
N THR A 100 -14.86 -7.18 -27.09
CA THR A 100 -14.28 -8.07 -26.06
C THR A 100 -13.96 -9.48 -26.57
N ASP A 101 -14.56 -9.90 -27.68
CA ASP A 101 -14.23 -11.13 -28.41
C ASP A 101 -12.77 -11.16 -28.86
N ARG A 102 -12.15 -9.99 -29.08
CA ARG A 102 -10.72 -9.87 -29.39
C ARG A 102 -9.81 -10.29 -28.23
N LEU A 103 -10.29 -10.45 -27.01
CA LEU A 103 -9.50 -10.92 -25.87
C LEU A 103 -9.28 -12.45 -25.85
N GLY A 104 -9.86 -13.15 -26.83
CA GLY A 104 -9.78 -14.60 -26.95
C GLY A 104 -11.01 -15.31 -26.40
N ASP A 105 -10.86 -16.61 -26.11
CA ASP A 105 -11.97 -17.43 -25.61
C ASP A 105 -12.55 -16.87 -24.31
N ARG A 106 -13.87 -16.68 -24.28
CA ARG A 106 -14.60 -16.06 -23.17
C ARG A 106 -14.39 -16.81 -21.85
N THR A 107 -14.32 -18.13 -21.89
CA THR A 107 -14.11 -18.94 -20.68
C THR A 107 -12.71 -18.67 -20.11
N SER A 108 -11.71 -18.66 -20.97
CA SER A 108 -10.30 -18.40 -20.61
C SER A 108 -10.11 -17.01 -20.01
N VAL A 109 -10.77 -15.98 -20.58
CA VAL A 109 -10.75 -14.61 -20.03
C VAL A 109 -11.38 -14.55 -18.64
N LEU A 110 -12.55 -15.17 -18.46
CA LEU A 110 -13.23 -15.18 -17.15
C LEU A 110 -12.41 -15.93 -16.09
N VAL A 111 -11.78 -17.04 -16.45
CA VAL A 111 -10.89 -17.78 -15.55
C VAL A 111 -9.66 -16.95 -15.17
N ALA A 112 -9.09 -16.18 -16.10
CA ALA A 112 -7.98 -15.28 -15.77
C ALA A 112 -8.42 -14.13 -14.83
N LEU A 113 -9.64 -13.63 -14.97
CA LEU A 113 -10.18 -12.56 -14.12
C LEU A 113 -10.63 -13.03 -12.73
N PHE A 114 -11.25 -14.21 -12.63
CA PHE A 114 -11.93 -14.68 -11.41
C PHE A 114 -11.46 -16.04 -10.89
N GLY A 115 -10.48 -16.68 -11.54
CA GLY A 115 -9.96 -17.98 -11.15
C GLY A 115 -11.04 -19.07 -11.18
N LEU A 116 -11.04 -19.90 -10.13
CA LEU A 116 -12.00 -21.00 -9.97
C LEU A 116 -13.45 -20.52 -9.74
N SER A 117 -13.65 -19.23 -9.45
CA SER A 117 -14.97 -18.64 -9.26
C SER A 117 -15.63 -18.21 -10.58
N ALA A 118 -14.97 -18.43 -11.73
CA ALA A 118 -15.49 -18.15 -13.07
C ALA A 118 -16.64 -19.09 -13.46
N THR A 119 -17.85 -18.80 -12.98
CA THR A 119 -19.08 -19.52 -13.36
C THR A 119 -19.82 -18.81 -14.50
N LYS A 120 -20.79 -19.50 -15.13
CA LYS A 120 -21.66 -18.89 -16.15
C LYS A 120 -22.40 -17.65 -15.63
N ARG A 121 -22.80 -17.66 -14.36
CA ARG A 121 -23.50 -16.53 -13.72
C ARG A 121 -22.57 -15.33 -13.50
N VAL A 122 -21.39 -15.57 -12.94
CA VAL A 122 -20.35 -14.53 -12.79
C VAL A 122 -19.97 -13.95 -14.15
N GLY A 123 -19.85 -14.80 -15.18
CA GLY A 123 -19.57 -14.35 -16.55
C GLY A 123 -20.69 -13.54 -17.22
N ALA A 124 -21.95 -13.72 -16.80
CA ALA A 124 -23.06 -12.90 -17.24
C ALA A 124 -23.06 -11.55 -16.50
N ALA A 125 -22.86 -11.56 -15.18
CA ALA A 125 -22.74 -10.35 -14.37
C ALA A 125 -21.57 -9.46 -14.80
N ALA A 126 -20.41 -10.05 -15.10
CA ALA A 126 -19.24 -9.33 -15.61
C ALA A 126 -19.51 -8.68 -16.98
N ALA A 127 -20.20 -9.40 -17.89
CA ALA A 127 -20.60 -8.84 -19.18
C ALA A 127 -21.58 -7.67 -19.03
N THR A 128 -22.54 -7.78 -18.10
CA THR A 128 -23.43 -6.66 -17.76
C THR A 128 -22.66 -5.47 -17.20
N ALA A 129 -21.71 -5.69 -16.29
CA ALA A 129 -20.89 -4.63 -15.72
C ALA A 129 -20.05 -3.92 -16.79
N MET A 130 -19.46 -4.66 -17.74
CA MET A 130 -18.73 -4.09 -18.88
C MET A 130 -19.65 -3.30 -19.81
N ALA A 131 -20.85 -3.82 -20.12
CA ALA A 131 -21.83 -3.14 -20.96
C ALA A 131 -22.37 -1.85 -20.33
N GLN A 132 -22.41 -1.78 -18.99
CA GLN A 132 -22.81 -0.60 -18.23
C GLN A 132 -21.61 0.25 -17.77
N GLU A 133 -20.41 0.00 -18.31
CA GLU A 133 -19.16 0.72 -18.01
C GLU A 133 -18.80 0.79 -16.51
N GLN A 134 -19.18 -0.22 -15.73
CA GLN A 134 -18.89 -0.34 -14.29
C GLN A 134 -17.51 -0.91 -14.03
N TRP A 135 -16.49 -0.25 -14.57
CA TRP A 135 -15.11 -0.70 -14.52
C TRP A 135 -14.59 -0.85 -13.09
N GLY A 136 -14.93 0.07 -12.17
CA GLY A 136 -14.49 -0.01 -10.77
C GLY A 136 -15.05 -1.23 -10.03
N ALA A 137 -16.32 -1.59 -10.28
CA ALA A 137 -16.93 -2.79 -9.69
C ALA A 137 -16.32 -4.08 -10.26
N LEU A 138 -16.03 -4.08 -11.58
CA LEU A 138 -15.35 -5.20 -12.24
C LEU A 138 -13.92 -5.40 -11.71
N GLN A 139 -13.15 -4.32 -11.54
CA GLN A 139 -11.80 -4.36 -10.99
C GLN A 139 -11.81 -4.83 -9.53
N LEU A 140 -12.74 -4.33 -8.70
CA LEU A 140 -12.90 -4.79 -7.33
C LEU A 140 -13.28 -6.27 -7.26
N ALA A 141 -14.27 -6.72 -8.06
CA ALA A 141 -14.67 -8.12 -8.14
C ALA A 141 -13.50 -9.04 -8.54
N SER A 142 -12.71 -8.59 -9.51
CA SER A 142 -11.51 -9.31 -9.94
C SER A 142 -10.44 -9.32 -8.85
N ALA A 143 -10.28 -8.25 -8.07
CA ALA A 143 -9.36 -8.22 -6.93
C ALA A 143 -9.76 -9.18 -5.80
N VAL A 144 -11.07 -9.33 -5.53
CA VAL A 144 -11.56 -10.17 -4.41
C VAL A 144 -11.93 -11.60 -4.82
N SER A 145 -11.64 -12.00 -6.05
CA SER A 145 -11.99 -13.33 -6.58
C SER A 145 -11.39 -14.49 -5.79
N ASP A 146 -10.21 -14.27 -5.21
CA ASP A 146 -9.49 -15.27 -4.43
C ASP A 146 -10.01 -15.35 -2.98
N LEU A 147 -10.78 -14.35 -2.54
CA LEU A 147 -11.33 -14.22 -1.18
C LEU A 147 -12.81 -14.61 -1.07
N LEU A 148 -13.57 -14.44 -2.16
CA LEU A 148 -15.01 -14.59 -2.22
C LEU A 148 -15.44 -15.75 -3.13
N GLY A 149 -16.63 -16.32 -2.85
CA GLY A 149 -17.26 -17.31 -3.72
C GLY A 149 -18.03 -16.69 -4.89
N PRO A 150 -18.47 -17.49 -5.89
CA PRO A 150 -19.16 -17.01 -7.09
C PRO A 150 -20.39 -16.13 -6.80
N GLU A 151 -21.26 -16.55 -5.88
CA GLU A 151 -22.51 -15.82 -5.57
C GLU A 151 -22.21 -14.46 -4.93
N GLN A 152 -21.09 -14.37 -4.19
CA GLN A 152 -20.65 -13.13 -3.57
C GLN A 152 -20.02 -12.19 -4.60
N LEU A 153 -19.32 -12.73 -5.61
CA LEU A 153 -18.78 -11.95 -6.72
C LEU A 153 -19.87 -11.34 -7.60
N GLU A 154 -20.97 -12.07 -7.84
CA GLU A 154 -22.16 -11.49 -8.49
C GLU A 154 -22.61 -10.22 -7.77
N ARG A 155 -22.64 -10.26 -6.43
CA ARG A 155 -23.01 -9.10 -5.61
C ARG A 155 -22.04 -7.93 -5.68
N VAL A 156 -20.74 -8.20 -5.82
CA VAL A 156 -19.72 -7.15 -6.01
C VAL A 156 -19.84 -6.52 -7.41
N LEU A 157 -20.13 -7.33 -8.44
CA LEU A 157 -20.36 -6.85 -9.81
C LEU A 157 -21.64 -6.01 -9.96
N GLU A 158 -22.61 -6.21 -9.05
CA GLU A 158 -23.84 -5.40 -8.94
C GLU A 158 -23.62 -4.03 -8.27
N LEU A 159 -22.44 -3.77 -7.68
CA LEU A 159 -22.17 -2.48 -7.04
C LEU A 159 -22.21 -1.34 -8.07
N ARG A 160 -22.71 -0.18 -7.65
CA ARG A 160 -22.84 1.02 -8.47
C ARG A 160 -22.09 2.15 -7.79
N ALA A 161 -21.26 2.84 -8.56
CA ALA A 161 -20.67 4.10 -8.14
C ALA A 161 -21.68 5.22 -8.43
N PRO A 162 -21.74 6.28 -7.60
CA PRO A 162 -22.49 7.47 -7.94
C PRO A 162 -22.10 8.02 -9.33
N GLU A 163 -23.07 8.52 -10.08
CA GLU A 163 -22.87 9.00 -11.45
C GLU A 163 -21.74 10.03 -11.53
N GLY A 164 -20.74 9.80 -12.41
CA GLY A 164 -19.56 10.65 -12.61
C GLY A 164 -18.47 10.50 -11.53
N THR A 165 -18.58 9.53 -10.64
CA THR A 165 -17.50 9.14 -9.71
C THR A 165 -16.87 7.84 -10.16
N ASP A 166 -15.58 7.67 -9.90
CA ASP A 166 -14.87 6.41 -10.08
C ASP A 166 -14.14 6.08 -8.77
N PRO A 167 -14.61 5.11 -7.97
CA PRO A 167 -13.94 4.70 -6.73
C PRO A 167 -12.65 3.89 -6.98
N PHE A 168 -12.38 3.54 -8.24
CA PHE A 168 -11.16 2.83 -8.67
C PHE A 168 -10.60 3.47 -9.96
N PRO A 169 -10.18 4.75 -9.91
CA PRO A 169 -9.70 5.45 -11.10
C PRO A 169 -8.31 4.98 -11.52
N ARG A 170 -7.51 4.47 -10.58
CA ARG A 170 -6.13 3.99 -10.75
C ARG A 170 -5.85 2.82 -9.82
N GLY A 171 -4.80 2.05 -10.13
CA GLY A 171 -4.41 0.86 -9.38
C GLY A 171 -4.58 -0.42 -10.19
N ALA A 172 -3.91 -1.48 -9.74
CA ALA A 172 -4.02 -2.81 -10.31
C ALA A 172 -4.92 -3.70 -9.42
N ALA A 173 -5.80 -4.49 -10.03
CA ALA A 173 -6.65 -5.44 -9.31
C ALA A 173 -5.82 -6.51 -8.61
N SER A 174 -4.68 -6.91 -9.21
CA SER A 174 -3.72 -7.82 -8.58
C SER A 174 -3.10 -7.25 -7.31
N THR A 175 -2.72 -5.97 -7.31
CA THR A 175 -2.14 -5.30 -6.14
C THR A 175 -3.20 -5.19 -5.04
N LEU A 176 -4.42 -4.78 -5.39
CA LEU A 176 -5.52 -4.74 -4.43
C LEU A 176 -5.84 -6.13 -3.86
N SER A 177 -5.78 -7.19 -4.67
CA SER A 177 -5.98 -8.58 -4.20
C SER A 177 -5.01 -8.93 -3.07
N HIS A 178 -3.73 -8.56 -3.21
CA HIS A 178 -2.73 -8.79 -2.16
C HIS A 178 -3.05 -8.00 -0.89
N HIS A 179 -3.37 -6.71 -1.00
CA HIS A 179 -3.74 -5.89 0.17
C HIS A 179 -4.97 -6.45 0.89
N LEU A 180 -6.05 -6.71 0.15
CA LEU A 180 -7.28 -7.25 0.73
C LEU A 180 -7.08 -8.66 1.30
N SER A 181 -6.20 -9.47 0.71
CA SER A 181 -5.87 -10.79 1.24
C SER A 181 -5.12 -10.70 2.57
N ALA A 182 -4.18 -9.77 2.71
CA ALA A 182 -3.48 -9.54 3.97
C ALA A 182 -4.46 -9.15 5.10
N VAL A 183 -5.45 -8.32 4.79
CA VAL A 183 -6.41 -7.80 5.78
C VAL A 183 -7.56 -8.77 6.06
N LEU A 184 -8.14 -9.40 5.03
CA LEU A 184 -9.45 -10.07 5.14
C LEU A 184 -9.38 -11.61 5.28
N SER A 185 -8.21 -12.22 5.09
CA SER A 185 -8.09 -13.68 5.11
C SER A 185 -8.54 -14.33 6.43
N GLY A 186 -8.38 -13.63 7.56
CA GLY A 186 -8.80 -14.09 8.88
C GLY A 186 -10.31 -14.14 9.10
N PHE A 187 -11.11 -13.45 8.27
CA PHE A 187 -12.56 -13.38 8.42
C PHE A 187 -13.28 -14.52 7.69
N PRO A 188 -14.47 -14.94 8.14
CA PRO A 188 -15.30 -15.87 7.40
C PRO A 188 -15.86 -15.21 6.12
N ARG A 189 -16.09 -16.00 5.07
CA ARG A 189 -16.52 -15.51 3.73
C ARG A 189 -17.70 -14.52 3.75
N PRO A 190 -18.82 -14.74 4.48
CA PRO A 190 -19.92 -13.79 4.50
C PRO A 190 -19.49 -12.41 5.02
N ARG A 191 -18.61 -12.41 6.04
CA ARG A 191 -18.07 -11.18 6.62
C ARG A 191 -17.13 -10.44 5.67
N ARG A 192 -16.33 -11.17 4.88
CA ARG A 192 -15.47 -10.57 3.84
C ARG A 192 -16.30 -9.76 2.84
N LEU A 193 -17.43 -10.31 2.38
CA LEU A 193 -18.32 -9.58 1.47
C LEU A 193 -18.85 -8.30 2.13
N THR A 194 -19.35 -8.37 3.38
CA THR A 194 -19.82 -7.18 4.11
C THR A 194 -18.76 -6.09 4.20
N LEU A 195 -17.50 -6.46 4.51
CA LEU A 195 -16.40 -5.51 4.61
C LEU A 195 -16.02 -4.91 3.26
N VAL A 196 -16.05 -5.69 2.18
CA VAL A 196 -15.78 -5.21 0.81
C VAL A 196 -16.87 -4.24 0.34
N VAL A 197 -18.14 -4.54 0.61
CA VAL A 197 -19.27 -3.63 0.29
C VAL A 197 -19.16 -2.36 1.12
N SER A 198 -18.88 -2.47 2.42
CA SER A 198 -18.70 -1.31 3.29
C SER A 198 -17.51 -0.44 2.87
N LEU A 199 -16.40 -1.02 2.39
CA LEU A 199 -15.28 -0.28 1.80
C LEU A 199 -15.71 0.53 0.59
N TRP A 200 -16.46 -0.10 -0.34
CA TRP A 200 -17.00 0.58 -1.52
C TRP A 200 -17.90 1.75 -1.15
N GLU A 201 -18.86 1.52 -0.26
CA GLU A 201 -19.80 2.54 0.22
C GLU A 201 -19.08 3.71 0.91
N HIS A 202 -18.03 3.41 1.69
CA HIS A 202 -17.24 4.42 2.39
C HIS A 202 -16.51 5.35 1.42
N VAL A 203 -15.82 4.79 0.41
CA VAL A 203 -15.13 5.57 -0.63
C VAL A 203 -16.13 6.35 -1.50
N CYS A 204 -17.23 5.72 -1.91
CA CYS A 204 -18.26 6.41 -2.70
C CYS A 204 -18.90 7.57 -1.91
N GLY A 205 -19.12 7.40 -0.62
CA GLY A 205 -19.63 8.46 0.26
C GLY A 205 -18.66 9.65 0.34
N HIS A 206 -17.36 9.39 0.41
CA HIS A 206 -16.34 10.42 0.38
C HIS A 206 -16.30 11.18 -0.96
N LEU A 207 -16.24 10.46 -2.09
CA LEU A 207 -16.24 11.06 -3.43
C LEU A 207 -17.50 11.89 -3.71
N LEU A 208 -18.65 11.44 -3.21
CA LEU A 208 -19.90 12.19 -3.30
C LEU A 208 -19.82 13.48 -2.48
N ALA A 209 -19.24 13.45 -1.28
CA ALA A 209 -19.06 14.62 -0.44
C ALA A 209 -18.10 15.64 -1.07
N GLU A 210 -16.98 15.21 -1.66
CA GLU A 210 -16.05 16.09 -2.38
C GLU A 210 -16.73 16.77 -3.58
N ARG A 211 -17.52 16.02 -4.35
CA ARG A 211 -18.24 16.58 -5.49
C ARG A 211 -19.34 17.55 -5.08
N ARG A 212 -20.07 17.25 -3.99
CA ARG A 212 -21.04 18.19 -3.41
C ARG A 212 -20.37 19.47 -2.98
N LEU A 213 -19.20 19.39 -2.33
CA LEU A 213 -18.41 20.57 -1.96
C LEU A 213 -17.98 21.36 -3.20
N ALA A 214 -17.43 20.70 -4.23
CA ALA A 214 -17.01 21.36 -5.45
C ALA A 214 -18.18 22.05 -6.17
N ALA A 215 -19.34 21.39 -6.27
CA ALA A 215 -20.55 21.96 -6.84
C ALA A 215 -21.07 23.16 -6.03
N LEU A 216 -21.08 23.03 -4.69
CA LEU A 216 -21.50 24.10 -3.79
C LEU A 216 -20.59 25.34 -3.94
N VAL A 217 -19.27 25.15 -3.99
CA VAL A 217 -18.29 26.22 -4.19
C VAL A 217 -18.44 26.86 -5.58
N ALA A 218 -18.63 26.05 -6.63
CA ALA A 218 -18.82 26.52 -7.99
C ALA A 218 -20.13 27.32 -8.18
N ALA A 219 -21.15 27.03 -7.37
CA ALA A 219 -22.41 27.76 -7.36
C ALA A 219 -22.32 29.16 -6.70
N GLN A 220 -21.20 29.50 -6.06
CA GLN A 220 -21.00 30.79 -5.38
C GLN A 220 -20.14 31.76 -6.21
N THR A 221 -20.35 33.06 -6.01
CA THR A 221 -19.56 34.12 -6.66
C THR A 221 -18.11 34.16 -6.16
N GLY A 222 -17.16 34.48 -7.05
CA GLY A 222 -15.72 34.52 -6.78
C GLY A 222 -15.26 35.58 -5.77
N VAL A 223 -13.96 35.55 -5.44
CA VAL A 223 -13.33 36.36 -4.37
C VAL A 223 -13.32 37.86 -4.68
N ASP A 224 -13.15 38.26 -5.95
CA ASP A 224 -13.13 39.69 -6.33
C ASP A 224 -14.42 40.44 -5.97
N GLN A 225 -15.53 39.69 -5.88
CA GLN A 225 -16.84 40.22 -5.51
C GLN A 225 -17.03 40.34 -3.99
N LEU A 226 -16.20 39.67 -3.18
CA LEU A 226 -16.26 39.74 -1.72
C LEU A 226 -15.81 41.10 -1.21
N GLU A 227 -14.69 41.63 -1.71
CA GLU A 227 -14.16 42.91 -1.24
C GLU A 227 -15.09 44.07 -1.62
N ARG A 228 -15.62 44.10 -2.85
CA ARG A 228 -16.62 45.09 -3.27
C ARG A 228 -17.91 44.99 -2.44
N LEU A 229 -18.31 43.78 -2.06
CA LEU A 229 -19.46 43.60 -1.16
C LEU A 229 -19.15 44.11 0.25
N ARG A 230 -17.93 43.87 0.75
CA ARG A 230 -17.49 44.35 2.06
C ARG A 230 -17.50 45.88 2.12
N GLU A 231 -16.88 46.55 1.15
CA GLU A 231 -16.92 48.01 1.04
C GLU A 231 -18.37 48.53 1.02
N ARG A 232 -19.22 47.89 0.19
CA ARG A 232 -20.62 48.27 0.09
C ARG A 232 -21.41 48.07 1.38
N TYR A 233 -21.11 46.99 2.11
CA TYR A 233 -21.70 46.69 3.40
C TYR A 233 -21.27 47.71 4.45
N ASP A 234 -19.95 47.99 4.54
CA ASP A 234 -19.36 48.91 5.50
C ASP A 234 -19.88 50.34 5.29
N ASP A 235 -19.90 50.85 4.05
CA ASP A 235 -20.49 52.15 3.72
C ASP A 235 -21.95 52.27 4.20
N HIS A 236 -22.74 51.20 4.00
CA HIS A 236 -24.13 51.17 4.45
C HIS A 236 -24.27 51.00 5.96
N PHE A 237 -23.36 50.27 6.58
CA PHE A 237 -23.35 50.00 8.01
C PHE A 237 -22.99 51.26 8.80
N ASP A 238 -22.02 52.03 8.30
CA ASP A 238 -21.45 53.25 8.89
C ASP A 238 -22.25 54.52 8.57
N GLU A 239 -23.02 54.56 7.48
CA GLU A 239 -23.80 55.75 7.09
C GLU A 239 -24.74 56.30 8.21
N PRO A 240 -25.44 55.47 9.01
CA PRO A 240 -26.16 55.95 10.19
C PRO A 240 -25.27 56.64 11.23
N LEU A 241 -24.06 56.11 11.48
CA LEU A 241 -23.08 56.69 12.40
C LEU A 241 -22.59 58.04 11.85
N ALA A 242 -22.20 58.07 10.58
CA ALA A 242 -21.76 59.29 9.91
C ALA A 242 -22.84 60.38 9.94
N ARG A 243 -24.12 60.00 9.77
CA ARG A 243 -25.25 60.92 9.89
C ARG A 243 -25.40 61.46 11.31
N ASP A 244 -25.22 60.62 12.32
CA ASP A 244 -25.34 61.03 13.73
C ASP A 244 -24.21 61.99 14.13
N VAL A 245 -22.98 61.72 13.68
CA VAL A 245 -21.83 62.62 13.82
C VAL A 245 -22.12 63.98 13.19
N ARG A 246 -22.61 64.01 11.93
CA ARG A 246 -22.96 65.28 11.24
C ARG A 246 -24.09 66.05 11.92
N ARG A 247 -25.01 65.38 12.61
CA ARG A 247 -26.09 66.02 13.37
C ARG A 247 -25.63 66.54 14.73
N SER A 248 -24.68 65.84 15.35
CA SER A 248 -24.20 66.14 16.71
C SER A 248 -23.15 67.24 16.73
N LEU A 249 -22.40 67.41 15.63
CA LEU A 249 -21.35 68.41 15.51
C LEU A 249 -21.85 69.62 14.73
N GLN A 250 -21.44 70.82 15.16
CA GLN A 250 -21.77 72.08 14.47
C GLN A 250 -20.85 72.30 13.27
N ASP A 251 -21.37 72.94 12.22
CA ASP A 251 -20.60 73.30 11.02
C ASP A 251 -19.83 74.61 11.26
N PRO A 252 -18.53 74.76 10.89
CA PRO A 252 -17.63 73.77 10.28
C PRO A 252 -17.09 72.71 11.25
N ILE A 253 -17.23 71.43 10.88
CA ILE A 253 -16.76 70.29 11.67
C ILE A 253 -15.23 70.31 11.79
N ARG A 254 -14.70 70.36 13.02
CA ARG A 254 -13.25 70.27 13.28
C ARG A 254 -12.81 68.84 13.55
N ILE A 255 -11.63 68.44 13.06
CA ILE A 255 -11.06 67.09 13.31
C ILE A 255 -10.98 66.78 14.82
N ALA A 256 -10.64 67.78 15.65
CA ALA A 256 -10.58 67.61 17.09
C ALA A 256 -11.95 67.31 17.75
N GLU A 257 -13.04 67.80 17.17
CA GLU A 257 -14.40 67.52 17.65
C GLU A 257 -14.83 66.11 17.27
N VAL A 258 -14.51 65.67 16.04
CA VAL A 258 -14.70 64.28 15.60
C VAL A 258 -13.91 63.31 16.49
N ALA A 259 -12.66 63.62 16.82
CA ALA A 259 -11.81 62.77 17.66
C ALA A 259 -12.28 62.64 19.12
N ARG A 260 -13.07 63.60 19.62
CA ARG A 260 -13.64 63.59 20.99
C ARG A 260 -15.05 63.04 21.03
N TRP A 261 -15.73 62.97 19.89
CA TRP A 261 -17.08 62.47 19.79
C TRP A 261 -17.12 61.00 20.23
N ARG A 262 -18.15 60.66 21.02
CA ARG A 262 -18.44 59.30 21.46
C ARG A 262 -19.86 58.96 21.03
N PRO A 263 -20.09 57.74 20.50
CA PRO A 263 -21.44 57.31 20.22
C PRO A 263 -22.26 57.24 21.52
N PRO A 264 -23.59 57.40 21.45
CA PRO A 264 -24.47 57.19 22.60
C PRO A 264 -24.28 55.79 23.21
N ALA A 265 -24.48 55.65 24.52
CA ALA A 265 -24.27 54.37 25.22
C ALA A 265 -25.14 53.21 24.70
N TRP A 266 -26.25 53.50 24.03
CA TRP A 266 -27.13 52.51 23.42
C TRP A 266 -26.69 52.05 22.03
N TRP A 267 -25.72 52.74 21.42
CA TRP A 267 -25.28 52.50 20.05
C TRP A 267 -24.77 51.06 19.82
N PRO A 268 -23.94 50.46 20.71
CA PRO A 268 -23.48 49.08 20.51
C PRO A 268 -24.62 48.06 20.48
N ALA A 269 -25.65 48.23 21.32
CA ALA A 269 -26.83 47.35 21.32
C ALA A 269 -27.63 47.49 20.02
N TRP A 270 -27.73 48.69 19.47
CA TRP A 270 -28.35 48.94 18.17
C TRP A 270 -27.56 48.32 17.01
N GLU A 271 -26.23 48.47 16.99
CA GLU A 271 -25.34 47.84 16.00
C GLU A 271 -25.46 46.31 16.02
N LEU A 272 -25.38 45.71 17.21
CA LEU A 272 -25.51 44.26 17.36
C LEU A 272 -26.91 43.76 16.98
N THR A 273 -27.98 44.51 17.25
CA THR A 273 -29.33 44.16 16.79
C THR A 273 -29.38 44.05 15.26
N ARG A 274 -28.77 45.00 14.54
CA ARG A 274 -28.67 44.92 13.07
C ARG A 274 -27.88 43.70 12.62
N LEU A 275 -26.76 43.42 13.29
CA LEU A 275 -25.90 42.28 12.97
C LEU A 275 -26.56 40.94 13.26
N VAL A 276 -27.36 40.81 14.32
CA VAL A 276 -28.19 39.62 14.57
C VAL A 276 -29.18 39.40 13.44
N ASN A 277 -29.88 40.45 13.00
CA ASN A 277 -30.81 40.37 11.88
C ASN A 277 -30.11 39.99 10.57
N ASP A 278 -28.94 40.57 10.30
CA ASP A 278 -28.14 40.23 9.11
C ASP A 278 -27.56 38.82 9.19
N ALA A 279 -27.20 38.33 10.38
CA ALA A 279 -26.73 36.97 10.60
C ALA A 279 -27.84 35.93 10.40
N ILE A 280 -29.07 36.20 10.86
CA ILE A 280 -30.24 35.37 10.59
C ILE A 280 -30.48 35.28 9.08
N ALA A 281 -30.50 36.43 8.39
CA ALA A 281 -30.70 36.47 6.94
C ALA A 281 -29.60 35.74 6.16
N ALA A 282 -28.32 35.95 6.52
CA ALA A 282 -27.21 35.25 5.90
C ALA A 282 -27.27 33.74 6.17
N THR A 283 -27.63 33.33 7.39
CA THR A 283 -27.80 31.91 7.76
C THR A 283 -28.89 31.25 6.91
N ALA A 284 -30.05 31.90 6.74
CA ALA A 284 -31.13 31.39 5.90
C ALA A 284 -30.68 31.25 4.43
N LEU A 285 -29.97 32.24 3.88
CA LEU A 285 -29.42 32.18 2.52
C LEU A 285 -28.40 31.05 2.35
N LEU A 286 -27.50 30.85 3.32
CA LEU A 286 -26.49 29.78 3.30
C LEU A 286 -27.12 28.39 3.36
N ARG A 287 -28.10 28.19 4.26
CA ARG A 287 -28.85 26.92 4.37
C ARG A 287 -29.61 26.63 3.08
N PHE A 288 -30.29 27.63 2.52
CA PHE A 288 -30.97 27.53 1.24
C PHE A 288 -29.99 27.18 0.11
N ALA A 289 -28.87 27.89 0.00
CA ALA A 289 -27.83 27.66 -1.01
C ALA A 289 -27.31 26.22 -0.98
N ARG A 290 -27.02 25.72 0.22
CA ARG A 290 -26.56 24.35 0.44
C ARG A 290 -27.59 23.33 -0.03
N THR A 291 -28.83 23.41 0.45
CA THR A 291 -29.87 22.45 0.04
C THR A 291 -30.21 22.56 -1.45
N MET A 292 -30.16 23.77 -2.02
CA MET A 292 -30.36 23.96 -3.46
C MET A 292 -29.26 23.26 -4.28
N SER A 293 -28.01 23.31 -3.82
CA SER A 293 -26.89 22.61 -4.45
C SER A 293 -26.97 21.09 -4.25
N ASP A 294 -27.26 20.63 -3.03
CA ASP A 294 -27.20 19.21 -2.66
C ASP A 294 -28.42 18.40 -3.13
N GLU A 295 -29.61 19.00 -3.09
CA GLU A 295 -30.91 18.32 -3.28
C GLU A 295 -31.81 18.98 -4.33
N GLY A 296 -31.38 20.12 -4.89
CA GLY A 296 -32.09 20.85 -5.94
C GLY A 296 -33.06 21.92 -5.43
N PHE A 297 -33.44 22.80 -6.35
CA PHE A 297 -34.22 24.00 -6.06
C PHE A 297 -35.58 23.73 -5.39
N ALA A 298 -36.37 22.77 -5.90
CA ALA A 298 -37.70 22.51 -5.38
C ALA A 298 -37.68 22.01 -3.92
N VAL A 299 -36.65 21.25 -3.55
CA VAL A 299 -36.46 20.79 -2.17
C VAL A 299 -36.08 21.96 -1.27
N ALA A 300 -35.13 22.79 -1.69
CA ALA A 300 -34.71 23.98 -0.95
C ALA A 300 -35.88 24.95 -0.69
N ALA A 301 -36.67 25.25 -1.72
CA ALA A 301 -37.81 26.16 -1.64
C ALA A 301 -38.93 25.68 -0.71
N ARG A 302 -39.11 24.36 -0.57
CA ARG A 302 -40.05 23.81 0.41
C ARG A 302 -39.45 23.76 1.82
N ARG A 303 -38.22 23.26 1.96
CA ARG A 303 -37.58 23.02 3.26
C ARG A 303 -37.30 24.31 4.03
N HIS A 304 -36.84 25.35 3.35
CA HIS A 304 -36.38 26.58 4.00
C HIS A 304 -37.41 27.72 3.94
N ARG A 305 -38.68 27.42 3.64
CA ARG A 305 -39.72 28.45 3.52
C ARG A 305 -39.90 29.24 4.81
N GLU A 306 -40.16 28.54 5.91
CA GLU A 306 -40.41 29.17 7.21
C GLU A 306 -39.16 29.90 7.74
N GLU A 307 -37.97 29.36 7.47
CA GLU A 307 -36.70 30.03 7.76
C GLU A 307 -36.56 31.34 6.97
N LEU A 308 -36.87 31.34 5.67
CA LEU A 308 -36.84 32.54 4.83
C LEU A 308 -37.85 33.58 5.30
N ASP A 309 -39.08 33.16 5.66
CA ASP A 309 -40.13 34.08 6.13
C ASP A 309 -39.76 34.71 7.49
N ALA A 310 -39.19 33.95 8.42
CA ALA A 310 -38.68 34.47 9.69
C ALA A 310 -37.50 35.44 9.48
N ALA A 311 -36.61 35.14 8.53
CA ALA A 311 -35.51 36.02 8.16
C ALA A 311 -35.97 37.31 7.43
N ASP A 312 -36.99 37.24 6.56
CA ASP A 312 -37.57 38.41 5.89
C ASP A 312 -38.19 39.37 6.92
N ALA A 313 -38.85 38.83 7.93
CA ALA A 313 -39.47 39.60 9.01
C ALA A 313 -38.46 40.36 9.90
N CYS A 314 -37.15 40.10 9.77
CA CYS A 314 -36.10 40.81 10.51
C CYS A 314 -35.85 42.23 9.99
N LEU A 315 -36.25 42.55 8.74
CA LEU A 315 -36.08 43.88 8.16
C LEU A 315 -37.42 44.57 7.92
N SER A 316 -37.49 45.84 8.32
CA SER A 316 -38.62 46.69 7.97
C SER A 316 -38.62 47.09 6.48
N LYS A 317 -39.77 47.58 6.02
CA LYS A 317 -39.93 48.10 4.66
C LYS A 317 -38.94 49.19 4.28
N ALA A 318 -38.60 50.05 5.23
CA ALA A 318 -37.65 51.13 5.02
C ALA A 318 -36.22 50.59 4.91
N GLU A 319 -35.87 49.57 5.69
CA GLU A 319 -34.53 49.00 5.73
C GLU A 319 -34.20 48.20 4.46
N TRP A 320 -35.10 47.35 3.96
CA TRP A 320 -34.81 46.64 2.71
C TRP A 320 -34.74 47.61 1.52
N ARG A 321 -35.53 48.70 1.53
CA ARG A 321 -35.41 49.76 0.51
C ARG A 321 -34.05 50.43 0.61
N ALA A 322 -33.62 50.77 1.82
CA ALA A 322 -32.33 51.40 2.06
C ALA A 322 -31.15 50.52 1.62
N ALA A 323 -31.20 49.22 1.91
CA ALA A 323 -30.18 48.25 1.53
C ALA A 323 -30.09 48.05 0.00
N GLY A 324 -31.21 48.17 -0.72
CA GLY A 324 -31.30 48.03 -2.17
C GLY A 324 -31.05 49.32 -2.98
N ARG A 325 -30.90 50.49 -2.34
CA ARG A 325 -30.65 51.75 -3.06
C ARG A 325 -29.32 51.71 -3.80
N ARG A 326 -29.35 51.84 -5.13
CA ARG A 326 -28.14 51.96 -5.95
C ARG A 326 -27.62 53.39 -5.91
N VAL A 327 -26.36 53.55 -5.51
CA VAL A 327 -25.62 54.80 -5.62
C VAL A 327 -24.79 54.70 -6.90
N GLU A 328 -24.72 55.76 -7.69
CA GLU A 328 -23.95 55.76 -8.94
C GLU A 328 -22.47 55.41 -8.66
N GLY A 329 -21.93 54.45 -9.41
CA GLY A 329 -20.58 53.92 -9.20
C GLY A 329 -20.44 52.87 -8.07
N ALA A 330 -21.48 52.64 -7.26
CA ALA A 330 -21.45 51.62 -6.22
C ALA A 330 -21.67 50.21 -6.78
N TYR A 331 -21.29 49.20 -5.99
CA TYR A 331 -21.49 47.80 -6.32
C TYR A 331 -22.97 47.43 -6.53
N ASP A 332 -23.26 46.60 -7.55
CA ASP A 332 -24.63 46.37 -8.07
C ASP A 332 -25.54 45.56 -7.14
N HIS A 333 -24.96 44.84 -6.18
CA HIS A 333 -25.68 43.99 -5.24
C HIS A 333 -26.05 44.76 -3.96
N PRO A 334 -27.16 44.38 -3.28
CA PRO A 334 -27.62 45.07 -2.07
C PRO A 334 -26.59 45.06 -0.95
N ALA A 335 -26.64 46.07 -0.09
CA ALA A 335 -25.71 46.16 1.02
C ALA A 335 -25.99 45.12 2.12
N ARG A 336 -27.22 44.62 2.27
CA ARG A 336 -27.61 43.68 3.35
C ARG A 336 -28.19 42.38 2.79
N PRO A 337 -27.89 41.22 3.40
CA PRO A 337 -28.42 39.92 2.95
C PRO A 337 -29.94 39.84 3.02
N GLY A 338 -30.57 40.50 4.00
CA GLY A 338 -32.03 40.47 4.16
C GLY A 338 -32.80 41.01 2.95
N ARG A 339 -32.18 41.84 2.09
CA ARG A 339 -32.81 42.26 0.83
C ARG A 339 -32.98 41.09 -0.15
N TYR A 340 -32.03 40.17 -0.20
CA TYR A 340 -32.14 38.97 -1.04
C TYR A 340 -33.07 37.92 -0.45
N VAL A 341 -33.11 37.77 0.88
CA VAL A 341 -34.15 36.98 1.53
C VAL A 341 -35.54 37.48 1.11
N HIS A 342 -35.77 38.79 1.16
CA HIS A 342 -37.01 39.40 0.70
C HIS A 342 -37.33 39.13 -0.78
N ASP A 343 -36.33 39.25 -1.66
CA ASP A 343 -36.50 38.93 -3.08
C ASP A 343 -36.89 37.46 -3.28
N LEU A 344 -36.31 36.54 -2.51
CA LEU A 344 -36.64 35.11 -2.53
C LEU A 344 -38.07 34.86 -2.04
N CYS A 345 -38.48 35.38 -0.87
CA CYS A 345 -39.85 35.25 -0.35
C CYS A 345 -40.89 35.79 -1.35
N THR A 346 -40.55 36.86 -2.07
CA THR A 346 -41.45 37.47 -3.06
C THR A 346 -41.75 36.54 -4.24
N VAL A 347 -40.76 35.77 -4.70
CA VAL A 347 -40.88 34.90 -5.89
C VAL A 347 -41.20 33.44 -5.57
N LEU A 348 -40.95 32.99 -4.34
CA LEU A 348 -41.17 31.61 -3.88
C LEU A 348 -42.55 31.40 -3.23
N ARG A 349 -43.60 32.10 -3.67
CA ARG A 349 -44.94 32.00 -3.04
C ARG A 349 -45.52 30.58 -3.16
N PRO A 350 -46.28 30.09 -2.15
CA PRO A 350 -46.77 28.71 -2.12
C PRO A 350 -47.60 28.33 -3.35
N ASP A 351 -48.40 29.27 -3.86
CA ASP A 351 -49.34 29.03 -4.96
C ASP A 351 -48.76 29.33 -6.36
N GLN A 352 -47.48 29.71 -6.44
CA GLN A 352 -46.86 30.11 -7.71
C GLN A 352 -46.03 28.96 -8.29
N PRO A 353 -46.29 28.53 -9.54
CA PRO A 353 -45.50 27.48 -10.16
C PRO A 353 -44.06 27.96 -10.39
N VAL A 354 -43.12 27.09 -10.09
CA VAL A 354 -41.69 27.33 -10.29
C VAL A 354 -41.38 27.27 -11.79
N SER A 355 -40.97 28.40 -12.36
CA SER A 355 -40.48 28.48 -13.74
C SER A 355 -38.95 28.36 -13.79
N PRO A 356 -38.35 27.93 -14.92
CA PRO A 356 -36.89 27.99 -15.11
C PRO A 356 -36.31 29.41 -14.93
N SER A 357 -37.07 30.45 -15.29
CA SER A 357 -36.69 31.84 -15.03
C SER A 357 -36.67 32.20 -13.54
N THR A 358 -37.61 31.67 -12.76
CA THR A 358 -37.63 31.84 -11.29
C THR A 358 -36.40 31.18 -10.67
N GLU A 359 -36.07 29.98 -11.11
CA GLU A 359 -34.88 29.27 -10.63
C GLU A 359 -33.59 30.03 -10.98
N ALA A 360 -33.45 30.53 -12.21
CA ALA A 360 -32.29 31.34 -12.61
C ALA A 360 -32.17 32.63 -11.77
N TYR A 361 -33.29 33.32 -11.53
CA TYR A 361 -33.35 34.54 -10.70
C TYR A 361 -32.93 34.29 -9.25
N VAL A 362 -33.38 33.18 -8.65
CA VAL A 362 -32.99 32.80 -7.29
C VAL A 362 -31.52 32.39 -7.24
N ARG A 363 -31.05 31.61 -8.23
CA ARG A 363 -29.67 31.15 -8.31
C ARG A 363 -28.68 32.32 -8.31
N GLU A 364 -28.96 33.39 -9.07
CA GLU A 364 -28.14 34.61 -9.10
C GLU A 364 -27.98 35.26 -7.70
N ARG A 365 -29.05 35.29 -6.90
CA ARG A 365 -29.04 35.91 -5.56
C ARG A 365 -28.37 35.03 -4.52
N VAL A 366 -28.64 33.74 -4.59
CA VAL A 366 -28.10 32.72 -3.68
C VAL A 366 -26.61 32.48 -3.93
N ALA A 367 -26.09 32.82 -5.11
CA ALA A 367 -24.67 32.76 -5.40
C ALA A 367 -23.81 33.69 -4.50
N LEU A 368 -24.42 34.71 -3.87
CA LEU A 368 -23.76 35.61 -2.92
C LEU A 368 -23.90 35.19 -1.45
N ALA A 369 -24.59 34.09 -1.16
CA ALA A 369 -24.86 33.66 0.22
C ALA A 369 -23.58 33.51 1.04
N ARG A 370 -22.55 32.86 0.48
CA ARG A 370 -21.22 32.74 1.12
C ARG A 370 -20.62 34.11 1.42
N ASN A 371 -20.63 35.02 0.44
CA ASN A 371 -19.98 36.32 0.59
C ASN A 371 -20.68 37.19 1.64
N TYR A 372 -22.02 37.20 1.70
CA TYR A 372 -22.74 37.86 2.79
C TYR A 372 -22.43 37.23 4.14
N GLY A 373 -22.38 35.90 4.22
CA GLY A 373 -22.02 35.22 5.46
C GLY A 373 -20.64 35.65 5.98
N LEU A 374 -19.63 35.72 5.10
CA LEU A 374 -18.27 36.16 5.45
C LEU A 374 -18.22 37.62 5.92
N VAL A 375 -18.91 38.52 5.22
CA VAL A 375 -18.97 39.95 5.58
C VAL A 375 -19.63 40.13 6.95
N VAL A 376 -20.83 39.55 7.13
CA VAL A 376 -21.58 39.67 8.39
C VAL A 376 -20.82 39.04 9.56
N LEU A 377 -20.22 37.86 9.37
CA LEU A 377 -19.44 37.20 10.41
C LEU A 377 -18.23 38.05 10.83
N ALA A 378 -17.50 38.62 9.87
CA ALA A 378 -16.35 39.48 10.15
C ALA A 378 -16.77 40.74 10.93
N THR A 379 -17.81 41.44 10.48
CA THR A 379 -18.32 42.65 11.15
C THR A 379 -18.85 42.34 12.55
N ALA A 380 -19.58 41.22 12.71
CA ALA A 380 -20.09 40.80 14.01
C ALA A 380 -18.96 40.48 15.01
N ARG A 381 -17.91 39.77 14.58
CA ARG A 381 -16.73 39.49 15.44
C ARG A 381 -16.00 40.77 15.88
N LEU A 382 -15.95 41.79 15.02
CA LEU A 382 -15.38 43.09 15.39
C LEU A 382 -16.27 43.84 16.39
N ALA A 383 -17.59 43.80 16.20
CA ALA A 383 -18.54 44.47 17.09
C ALA A 383 -18.55 43.85 18.49
N THR A 384 -18.58 42.52 18.62
CA THR A 384 -18.60 41.85 19.93
C THR A 384 -17.35 42.12 20.76
N ARG A 385 -16.16 42.20 20.13
CA ARG A 385 -14.91 42.59 20.82
C ARG A 385 -14.94 44.00 21.39
N ARG A 386 -15.73 44.92 20.84
CA ARG A 386 -15.85 46.29 21.38
C ARG A 386 -16.64 46.32 22.70
N VAL A 387 -17.63 45.43 22.85
CA VAL A 387 -18.49 45.33 24.02
C VAL A 387 -17.73 44.96 25.29
N GLU A 388 -16.59 44.29 25.17
CA GLU A 388 -15.69 44.00 26.30
C GLU A 388 -15.25 45.28 27.05
N ARG A 389 -15.08 46.39 26.33
CA ARG A 389 -14.63 47.67 26.89
C ARG A 389 -15.79 48.54 27.36
N GLU A 390 -16.96 48.38 26.76
CA GLU A 390 -18.15 49.18 27.00
C GLU A 390 -19.38 48.26 27.08
N PRO A 391 -19.81 47.89 28.30
CA PRO A 391 -20.97 47.01 28.47
C PRO A 391 -22.22 47.58 27.83
N LEU A 392 -23.07 46.68 27.29
CA LEU A 392 -24.29 47.05 26.58
C LEU A 392 -25.25 47.85 27.46
N SER A 393 -26.03 48.70 26.80
CA SER A 393 -27.15 49.42 27.38
C SER A 393 -28.21 49.52 26.29
N ASP A 394 -29.47 49.22 26.58
CA ASP A 394 -30.53 49.46 25.59
C ASP A 394 -30.94 50.94 25.54
N PHE A 395 -31.53 51.36 24.42
CA PHE A 395 -32.07 52.71 24.25
C PHE A 395 -33.18 53.02 25.27
N HIS A 396 -33.99 52.01 25.63
CA HIS A 396 -35.10 52.15 26.56
C HIS A 396 -34.70 51.89 28.03
N GLY A 397 -33.41 51.66 28.30
CA GLY A 397 -32.90 51.40 29.63
C GLY A 397 -33.18 49.99 30.18
N GLY A 398 -33.66 49.05 29.34
CA GLY A 398 -33.76 47.63 29.67
C GLY A 398 -32.51 46.83 29.25
N PRO A 399 -32.52 45.49 29.42
CA PRO A 399 -31.47 44.63 28.87
C PRO A 399 -31.57 44.60 27.34
N TRP A 400 -30.46 44.38 26.64
CA TRP A 400 -30.47 44.25 25.17
C TRP A 400 -31.34 43.06 24.73
N GLN A 401 -32.28 43.29 23.81
CA GLN A 401 -33.20 42.27 23.32
C GLN A 401 -33.34 42.33 21.79
N VAL A 402 -33.48 41.16 21.17
CA VAL A 402 -33.74 41.03 19.73
C VAL A 402 -34.94 40.09 19.52
N PRO A 403 -36.18 40.60 19.45
CA PRO A 403 -37.38 39.76 19.33
C PRO A 403 -37.39 38.82 18.10
N ALA A 404 -36.68 39.22 17.04
CA ALA A 404 -36.53 38.41 15.84
C ALA A 404 -35.77 37.09 16.08
N LEU A 405 -34.85 37.05 17.06
CA LEU A 405 -34.10 35.84 17.40
C LEU A 405 -35.02 34.73 17.93
N ARG A 406 -35.99 35.06 18.78
CA ARG A 406 -36.98 34.10 19.28
C ARG A 406 -37.81 33.50 18.14
N ARG A 407 -38.32 34.35 17.24
CA ARG A 407 -39.08 33.90 16.06
C ARG A 407 -38.25 33.01 15.15
N TRP A 408 -36.99 33.35 14.94
CA TRP A 408 -36.06 32.51 14.19
C TRP A 408 -35.91 31.13 14.84
N ARG A 409 -35.76 31.06 16.18
CA ARG A 409 -35.64 29.78 16.89
C ARG A 409 -36.88 28.90 16.83
N GLU A 410 -38.06 29.50 16.84
CA GLU A 410 -39.32 28.76 16.72
C GLU A 410 -39.39 27.95 15.42
N VAL A 411 -38.77 28.43 14.33
CA VAL A 411 -38.74 27.73 13.03
C VAL A 411 -37.44 26.97 12.77
N SER A 412 -36.28 27.54 13.10
CA SER A 412 -34.97 26.96 12.77
C SER A 412 -34.50 25.92 13.79
N GLY A 413 -35.08 25.93 14.98
CA GLY A 413 -34.60 25.20 16.14
C GLY A 413 -33.15 25.56 16.53
N PHE A 414 -32.53 24.65 17.28
CA PHE A 414 -31.15 24.71 17.70
C PHE A 414 -30.31 23.65 17.00
N ARG A 415 -29.25 24.06 16.30
CA ARG A 415 -28.29 23.11 15.71
C ARG A 415 -27.33 22.55 16.76
N ARG A 416 -27.00 23.34 17.77
CA ARG A 416 -26.21 22.94 18.94
C ARG A 416 -27.10 22.89 20.16
N THR A 417 -26.87 21.91 21.02
CA THR A 417 -27.63 21.74 22.26
C THR A 417 -27.45 22.96 23.17
N PRO A 418 -28.52 23.69 23.54
CA PRO A 418 -28.43 24.81 24.47
C PRO A 418 -27.86 24.42 25.85
N GLY A 419 -28.16 23.21 26.30
CA GLY A 419 -27.66 22.65 27.56
C GLY A 419 -26.14 22.45 27.62
N ASP A 420 -25.45 22.42 26.47
CA ASP A 420 -23.99 22.27 26.38
C ASP A 420 -23.29 23.60 26.00
N TRP A 421 -24.05 24.70 25.94
CA TRP A 421 -23.54 26.00 25.49
C TRP A 421 -22.94 26.81 26.66
N GLU A 422 -21.62 26.70 26.80
CA GLU A 422 -20.85 27.27 27.92
C GLU A 422 -20.20 28.63 27.62
N GLN A 423 -20.56 29.27 26.51
CA GLN A 423 -20.11 30.64 26.22
C GLN A 423 -20.66 31.61 27.28
N PRO A 424 -19.80 32.41 27.96
CA PRO A 424 -20.28 33.50 28.80
C PRO A 424 -21.09 34.53 28.01
N PRO A 425 -22.23 35.02 28.55
CA PRO A 425 -23.02 36.04 27.87
C PRO A 425 -22.26 37.37 27.79
N LEU A 426 -22.53 38.15 26.73
CA LEU A 426 -21.99 39.51 26.60
C LEU A 426 -22.34 40.39 27.82
N PRO A 427 -21.43 41.27 28.28
CA PRO A 427 -21.70 42.13 29.42
C PRO A 427 -22.73 43.22 29.06
N ASP A 428 -23.65 43.46 29.99
CA ASP A 428 -24.74 44.44 29.88
C ASP A 428 -24.86 45.18 31.23
N ARG A 429 -25.16 46.47 31.21
CA ARG A 429 -25.27 47.30 32.41
C ARG A 429 -26.56 47.04 33.19
N HIS A 430 -27.56 46.44 32.55
CA HIS A 430 -28.84 46.16 33.18
C HIS A 430 -28.76 44.96 34.12
N ALA A 431 -29.35 45.06 35.31
CA ALA A 431 -29.29 44.00 36.32
C ALA A 431 -29.99 42.70 35.90
N ASP A 432 -31.05 42.82 35.08
CA ASP A 432 -31.83 41.68 34.58
C ASP A 432 -31.21 40.99 33.34
N ALA A 433 -30.06 41.48 32.85
CA ALA A 433 -29.36 40.83 31.75
C ALA A 433 -28.76 39.49 32.20
N PRO A 434 -28.60 38.51 31.27
CA PRO A 434 -28.04 37.22 31.62
C PRO A 434 -26.60 37.36 32.13
N ASN A 435 -26.31 36.76 33.29
CA ASN A 435 -24.99 36.74 33.92
C ASN A 435 -24.40 35.32 34.04
N GLN A 436 -25.10 34.32 33.51
CA GLN A 436 -24.70 32.91 33.48
C GLN A 436 -24.83 32.35 32.07
N THR A 437 -24.04 31.31 31.78
CA THR A 437 -24.07 30.59 30.49
C THR A 437 -25.46 30.00 30.22
N LEU A 438 -25.81 29.86 28.94
CA LEU A 438 -27.09 29.26 28.53
C LEU A 438 -27.24 27.82 29.05
N ALA A 439 -26.15 27.05 29.09
CA ALA A 439 -26.09 25.73 29.70
C ALA A 439 -26.59 25.75 31.16
N ARG A 440 -26.06 26.66 31.98
CA ARG A 440 -26.45 26.80 33.39
C ARG A 440 -27.90 27.25 33.57
N ARG A 441 -28.35 28.21 32.76
CA ARG A 441 -29.75 28.69 32.80
C ARG A 441 -30.73 27.57 32.40
N THR A 442 -30.39 26.79 31.39
CA THR A 442 -31.19 25.61 30.97
C THR A 442 -31.20 24.52 32.04
N ALA A 443 -30.08 24.28 32.71
CA ALA A 443 -30.00 23.32 33.81
C ALA A 443 -30.78 23.76 35.07
N ALA A 444 -30.83 25.08 35.33
CA ALA A 444 -31.56 25.65 36.47
C ALA A 444 -33.08 25.69 36.25
N GLU A 445 -33.54 25.82 35.00
CA GLU A 445 -34.96 25.87 34.62
C GLU A 445 -35.31 24.77 33.59
N PRO A 446 -35.23 23.47 33.94
CA PRO A 446 -35.39 22.37 32.98
C PRO A 446 -36.79 22.27 32.36
N ASP A 447 -37.82 22.78 33.04
CA ASP A 447 -39.21 22.79 32.56
C ASP A 447 -39.50 23.94 31.58
N ARG A 448 -38.56 24.89 31.43
CA ARG A 448 -38.73 26.04 30.56
C ARG A 448 -38.09 25.80 29.20
N SER A 449 -38.76 26.26 28.15
CA SER A 449 -38.26 26.11 26.79
C SER A 449 -36.92 26.83 26.61
N PRO A 450 -35.88 26.18 26.04
CA PRO A 450 -34.62 26.84 25.71
C PRO A 450 -34.78 28.05 24.77
N VAL A 451 -35.85 28.08 23.96
CA VAL A 451 -36.21 29.23 23.09
C VAL A 451 -36.58 30.47 23.90
N GLU A 452 -37.15 30.30 25.09
CA GLU A 452 -37.48 31.41 25.99
C GLU A 452 -36.27 31.86 26.81
N LEU A 453 -35.35 30.95 27.09
CA LEU A 453 -34.15 31.18 27.89
C LEU A 453 -33.02 31.82 27.08
N GLU A 454 -32.87 31.50 25.79
CA GLU A 454 -31.83 32.11 24.96
C GLU A 454 -32.00 33.64 24.91
N ALA A 455 -30.89 34.33 25.14
CA ALA A 455 -30.75 35.76 24.99
C ALA A 455 -29.76 36.05 23.85
N PRO A 456 -29.86 37.20 23.16
CA PRO A 456 -28.91 37.55 22.10
C PRO A 456 -27.47 37.68 22.62
N HIS A 457 -27.28 37.90 23.93
CA HIS A 457 -25.99 37.88 24.64
C HIS A 457 -25.24 36.55 24.56
N ASP A 458 -25.94 35.43 24.35
CA ASP A 458 -25.33 34.08 24.34
C ASP A 458 -24.47 33.82 23.09
N LEU A 459 -24.56 34.66 22.07
CA LEU A 459 -23.82 34.55 20.80
C LEU A 459 -24.06 33.25 20.01
N LEU A 460 -25.07 32.46 20.36
CA LEU A 460 -25.39 31.22 19.66
C LEU A 460 -25.81 31.47 18.20
N TRP A 461 -26.47 32.61 17.94
CA TRP A 461 -26.79 33.09 16.59
C TRP A 461 -25.54 33.32 15.71
N LEU A 462 -24.42 33.74 16.32
CA LEU A 462 -23.15 33.93 15.61
C LEU A 462 -22.52 32.58 15.23
N CYS A 463 -22.69 31.59 16.11
CA CYS A 463 -22.28 30.23 15.85
C CYS A 463 -23.14 29.57 14.75
N ASP A 464 -24.45 29.84 14.69
CA ASP A 464 -25.31 29.34 13.60
C ASP A 464 -24.83 29.81 12.23
N LEU A 465 -24.41 31.08 12.14
CA LEU A 465 -23.84 31.65 10.92
C LEU A 465 -22.54 30.94 10.53
N ALA A 466 -21.63 30.73 11.48
CA ALA A 466 -20.38 30.01 11.23
C ALA A 466 -20.62 28.53 10.88
N ASP A 467 -21.57 27.87 11.54
CA ASP A 467 -21.98 26.50 11.23
C ASP A 467 -22.64 26.39 9.84
N ALA A 468 -23.32 27.44 9.37
CA ALA A 468 -23.87 27.51 8.03
C ALA A 468 -22.81 27.83 6.95
N LEU A 469 -21.73 28.53 7.31
CA LEU A 469 -20.57 28.78 6.45
C LEU A 469 -19.66 27.56 6.31
N ALA A 470 -19.48 26.79 7.38
CA ALA A 470 -18.55 25.65 7.44
C ALA A 470 -18.65 24.67 6.24
N PRO A 471 -19.84 24.28 5.74
CA PRO A 471 -19.97 23.40 4.59
C PRO A 471 -19.35 23.93 3.29
N PHE A 472 -19.24 25.25 3.13
CA PHE A 472 -18.59 25.87 1.96
C PHE A 472 -17.07 25.72 1.96
N TYR A 473 -16.51 25.20 3.05
CA TYR A 473 -15.08 24.95 3.26
C TYR A 473 -14.80 23.48 3.61
N GLY A 474 -15.77 22.58 3.35
CA GLY A 474 -15.63 21.15 3.61
C GLY A 474 -15.84 20.71 5.06
N ASN A 475 -16.22 21.64 5.95
CA ASN A 475 -16.50 21.34 7.35
C ASN A 475 -17.99 21.04 7.57
N GLN A 476 -18.32 20.06 8.42
CA GLN A 476 -19.73 19.82 8.77
C GLN A 476 -20.30 20.99 9.59
N SER A 477 -19.54 21.48 10.56
CA SER A 477 -19.84 22.60 11.45
C SER A 477 -18.56 23.37 11.79
N ALA A 478 -18.69 24.59 12.31
CA ALA A 478 -17.54 25.36 12.77
C ALA A 478 -16.99 24.77 14.07
N ARG A 479 -15.69 24.85 14.29
CA ARG A 479 -15.10 24.61 15.60
C ARG A 479 -15.25 25.87 16.44
N VAL A 480 -15.72 25.71 17.67
CA VAL A 480 -15.96 26.80 18.63
C VAL A 480 -14.97 26.72 19.77
N ILE A 481 -14.36 27.85 20.09
CA ILE A 481 -13.55 28.03 21.30
C ILE A 481 -14.17 29.20 22.06
N TYR A 482 -14.58 28.92 23.30
CA TYR A 482 -15.23 29.90 24.18
C TYR A 482 -14.18 30.87 24.74
N GLU A 483 -14.47 32.17 24.65
CA GLU A 483 -13.69 33.24 25.28
C GLU A 483 -14.60 34.07 26.20
N PRO A 484 -14.06 34.83 27.17
CA PRO A 484 -14.88 35.56 28.15
C PRO A 484 -15.93 36.52 27.56
N THR A 485 -15.66 37.11 26.40
CA THR A 485 -16.49 38.17 25.78
C THR A 485 -16.63 38.00 24.25
N SER A 486 -16.19 36.87 23.71
CA SER A 486 -15.94 36.65 22.29
C SER A 486 -16.01 35.15 21.96
N LEU A 487 -16.12 34.81 20.67
CA LEU A 487 -16.04 33.44 20.17
C LEU A 487 -14.90 33.35 19.13
N ASP A 488 -13.97 32.41 19.32
CA ASP A 488 -13.11 31.97 18.22
C ASP A 488 -13.82 30.87 17.42
N LEU A 489 -14.21 31.24 16.20
CA LEU A 489 -14.97 30.40 15.28
C LEU A 489 -14.05 30.04 14.11
N ARG A 490 -13.77 28.74 13.96
CA ARG A 490 -13.00 28.21 12.83
C ARG A 490 -13.91 27.39 11.93
N TYR A 491 -14.26 27.96 10.78
CA TYR A 491 -15.19 27.37 9.80
C TYR A 491 -14.50 27.04 8.47
N ASP A 492 -13.36 27.66 8.19
CA ASP A 492 -12.65 27.67 6.91
C ASP A 492 -11.46 26.70 6.82
N THR A 493 -11.00 26.23 7.98
CA THR A 493 -9.87 25.30 8.07
C THR A 493 -10.45 23.89 8.23
N PRO A 494 -10.45 23.04 7.18
CA PRO A 494 -10.76 21.63 7.38
C PRO A 494 -9.75 21.04 8.39
N PRO A 495 -10.16 20.10 9.26
CA PRO A 495 -9.19 19.39 10.08
C PRO A 495 -8.16 18.74 9.14
N GLU A 496 -6.87 18.94 9.42
CA GLU A 496 -5.82 18.25 8.67
C GLU A 496 -6.13 16.76 8.68
N PRO A 497 -6.16 16.10 7.51
CA PRO A 497 -6.42 14.68 7.44
C PRO A 497 -5.37 13.97 8.30
N ASP A 498 -5.84 13.16 9.25
CA ASP A 498 -4.96 12.39 10.11
C ASP A 498 -4.09 11.48 9.23
N PRO A 499 -2.77 11.73 9.11
CA PRO A 499 -1.90 11.00 8.19
C PRO A 499 -1.78 9.53 8.57
N THR A 500 -2.20 9.18 9.79
CA THR A 500 -2.18 7.83 10.34
C THR A 500 -3.38 7.02 9.91
N ARG A 501 -4.49 7.69 9.54
CA ARG A 501 -5.70 7.02 9.06
C ARG A 501 -5.55 6.71 7.57
N PRO A 502 -5.90 5.49 7.14
CA PRO A 502 -5.94 5.13 5.72
C PRO A 502 -6.76 6.11 4.88
N SER A 503 -6.22 6.53 3.74
CA SER A 503 -6.90 7.45 2.82
C SER A 503 -8.16 6.80 2.25
N VAL A 504 -9.22 7.59 2.05
CA VAL A 504 -10.52 7.14 1.55
C VAL A 504 -10.85 7.70 0.17
N GLU A 505 -9.87 8.32 -0.50
CA GLU A 505 -10.00 8.89 -1.83
C GLU A 505 -10.32 7.82 -2.90
N THR A 506 -9.74 6.62 -2.76
CA THR A 506 -10.00 5.50 -3.67
C THR A 506 -9.95 4.17 -2.92
N VAL A 507 -10.57 3.14 -3.50
CA VAL A 507 -10.56 1.78 -2.94
C VAL A 507 -9.12 1.24 -2.78
N PRO A 508 -8.21 1.38 -3.77
CA PRO A 508 -6.83 0.93 -3.60
C PRO A 508 -6.05 1.64 -2.51
N LEU A 509 -6.23 2.95 -2.33
CA LEU A 509 -5.56 3.72 -1.26
C LEU A 509 -6.06 3.28 0.13
N ALA A 510 -7.37 3.14 0.30
CA ALA A 510 -7.97 2.68 1.54
C ALA A 510 -7.49 1.29 1.95
N ALA A 511 -7.40 0.36 0.99
CA ALA A 511 -6.90 -0.98 1.24
C ALA A 511 -5.39 -1.00 1.51
N ALA A 512 -4.59 -0.20 0.79
CA ALA A 512 -3.14 -0.13 0.96
C ALA A 512 -2.75 0.37 2.36
N GLY A 513 -3.41 1.43 2.85
CA GLY A 513 -3.16 1.97 4.19
C GLY A 513 -3.41 0.95 5.31
N VAL A 514 -4.54 0.24 5.25
CA VAL A 514 -4.86 -0.81 6.23
C VAL A 514 -3.90 -1.99 6.10
N ALA A 515 -3.58 -2.44 4.88
CA ALA A 515 -2.63 -3.53 4.67
C ALA A 515 -1.23 -3.18 5.19
N GLN A 516 -0.80 -1.92 5.07
CA GLN A 516 0.46 -1.43 5.62
C GLN A 516 0.45 -1.46 7.16
N LEU A 517 -0.65 -1.05 7.80
CA LEU A 517 -0.81 -1.16 9.25
C LEU A 517 -0.74 -2.63 9.72
N VAL A 518 -1.36 -3.55 8.98
CA VAL A 518 -1.27 -4.99 9.26
C VAL A 518 0.16 -5.52 9.07
N ALA A 519 0.87 -5.05 8.05
CA ALA A 519 2.28 -5.40 7.84
C ALA A 519 3.18 -4.91 8.99
N PHE A 520 2.79 -3.87 9.72
CA PHE A 520 3.50 -3.41 10.92
C PHE A 520 2.99 -3.98 12.24
N GLY A 521 2.24 -5.09 12.18
CA GLY A 521 1.82 -5.85 13.36
C GLY A 521 0.41 -5.55 13.85
N GLY A 522 -0.32 -4.65 13.18
CA GLY A 522 -1.74 -4.44 13.47
C GLY A 522 -2.54 -5.70 13.20
N THR A 523 -3.28 -6.17 14.21
CA THR A 523 -4.08 -7.39 14.07
C THR A 523 -5.54 -7.02 13.77
N PRO A 524 -6.10 -7.43 12.61
CA PRO A 524 -7.52 -7.23 12.35
C PRO A 524 -8.38 -7.89 13.45
N PRO A 525 -9.43 -7.21 13.96
CA PRO A 525 -10.23 -7.75 15.05
C PRO A 525 -10.96 -9.02 14.64
N ALA A 526 -11.24 -9.92 15.58
CA ALA A 526 -11.99 -11.14 15.29
C ALA A 526 -13.41 -10.87 14.74
N ARG A 527 -13.99 -9.70 15.04
CA ARG A 527 -15.32 -9.26 14.60
C ARG A 527 -15.33 -7.75 14.37
N CYS A 528 -15.88 -7.32 13.24
CA CYS A 528 -16.21 -5.93 12.91
C CYS A 528 -17.38 -5.90 11.90
N GLY A 529 -18.19 -4.84 11.94
CA GLY A 529 -19.37 -4.62 11.12
C GLY A 529 -19.08 -3.95 9.78
N SER A 530 -18.11 -3.05 9.77
CA SER A 530 -17.83 -2.13 8.67
C SER A 530 -16.32 -1.95 8.44
N TRP A 531 -15.96 -1.38 7.29
CA TRP A 531 -14.57 -1.04 6.99
C TRP A 531 -14.01 0.00 7.97
N GLY A 532 -14.83 0.98 8.36
CA GLY A 532 -14.45 1.99 9.37
C GLY A 532 -14.12 1.36 10.73
N GLU A 533 -14.97 0.45 11.23
CA GLU A 533 -14.69 -0.30 12.47
C GLU A 533 -13.41 -1.15 12.37
N LEU A 534 -13.12 -1.71 11.20
CA LEU A 534 -11.88 -2.46 10.97
C LEU A 534 -10.66 -1.54 11.06
N VAL A 535 -10.72 -0.37 10.41
CA VAL A 535 -9.64 0.63 10.45
C VAL A 535 -9.39 1.11 11.88
N ASP A 536 -10.45 1.47 12.60
CA ASP A 536 -10.35 1.97 13.97
C ASP A 536 -9.77 0.91 14.92
N ALA A 537 -10.19 -0.35 14.76
CA ALA A 537 -9.66 -1.45 15.57
C ALA A 537 -8.18 -1.75 15.27
N VAL A 538 -7.76 -1.71 14.01
CA VAL A 538 -6.35 -1.91 13.62
C VAL A 538 -5.48 -0.76 14.11
N LEU A 539 -5.96 0.48 14.05
CA LEU A 539 -5.25 1.66 14.58
C LEU A 539 -5.10 1.63 16.10
N ALA A 540 -6.12 1.11 16.80
CA ALA A 540 -6.09 0.95 18.25
C ALA A 540 -5.25 -0.24 18.74
N ASP A 541 -4.75 -1.09 17.83
CA ASP A 541 -3.98 -2.28 18.20
C ASP A 541 -2.59 -1.91 18.77
N THR A 542 -2.23 -2.59 19.86
CA THR A 542 -0.98 -2.34 20.59
C THR A 542 0.27 -2.57 19.74
N GLY A 543 0.22 -3.44 18.74
CA GLY A 543 1.35 -3.68 17.82
C GLY A 543 1.67 -2.45 16.98
N VAL A 544 0.64 -1.76 16.48
CA VAL A 544 0.79 -0.50 15.74
C VAL A 544 1.26 0.62 16.67
N VAL A 545 0.67 0.73 17.87
CA VAL A 545 1.06 1.74 18.87
C VAL A 545 2.53 1.58 19.29
N GLN A 546 2.99 0.33 19.48
CA GLN A 546 4.37 0.05 19.82
C GLN A 546 5.32 0.34 18.66
N ALA A 547 4.99 -0.08 17.43
CA ALA A 547 5.77 0.21 16.23
C ALA A 547 5.84 1.71 15.90
N ASP A 548 4.90 2.51 16.39
CA ASP A 548 4.93 3.96 16.26
C ASP A 548 5.76 4.65 17.35
N THR A 549 5.75 4.10 18.57
CA THR A 549 6.53 4.63 19.69
C THR A 549 8.02 4.30 19.56
N ASP A 550 8.34 3.09 19.06
CA ASP A 550 9.69 2.65 18.74
C ASP A 550 10.10 3.17 17.35
N ARG A 551 10.82 4.30 17.29
CA ARG A 551 11.39 4.77 16.01
C ARG A 551 12.26 3.67 15.38
N PHE A 552 12.10 3.44 14.07
CA PHE A 552 12.94 2.53 13.32
C PHE A 552 14.41 3.01 13.41
N PRO A 553 15.34 2.17 13.89
CA PRO A 553 16.73 2.59 13.97
C PRO A 553 17.32 2.68 12.57
N LEU A 554 17.83 3.86 12.23
CA LEU A 554 18.47 4.12 10.94
C LEU A 554 19.99 4.00 11.08
N PRO A 555 20.68 3.22 10.23
CA PRO A 555 22.13 3.19 10.21
C PRO A 555 22.70 4.60 9.94
N PRO A 556 23.76 5.02 10.66
CA PRO A 556 24.31 6.38 10.54
C PRO A 556 24.67 6.76 9.10
N GLU A 557 25.24 5.82 8.36
CA GLU A 557 25.63 5.98 6.95
C GLU A 557 24.45 6.31 6.01
N VAL A 558 23.23 5.92 6.37
CA VAL A 558 22.01 6.20 5.61
C VAL A 558 21.29 7.41 6.19
N ALA A 559 21.31 7.58 7.51
CA ALA A 559 20.61 8.65 8.23
C ALA A 559 21.00 10.07 7.76
N GLU A 560 22.25 10.27 7.33
CA GLU A 560 22.74 11.56 6.81
C GLU A 560 22.12 11.98 5.47
N TRP A 561 21.45 11.07 4.77
CA TRP A 561 20.79 11.33 3.50
C TRP A 561 19.36 11.85 3.63
N ASP A 562 18.78 11.84 4.83
CA ASP A 562 17.45 12.39 5.07
C ASP A 562 17.42 13.89 4.70
N GLY A 563 16.51 14.27 3.81
CA GLY A 563 16.39 15.63 3.26
C GLY A 563 17.39 15.99 2.15
N ARG A 564 18.21 15.06 1.65
CA ARG A 564 19.17 15.30 0.56
C ARG A 564 18.68 14.76 -0.78
N ALA A 565 19.13 15.38 -1.87
CA ALA A 565 18.86 14.91 -3.22
C ALA A 565 19.65 13.64 -3.56
N VAL A 566 19.02 12.70 -4.29
CA VAL A 566 19.71 11.53 -4.84
C VAL A 566 20.59 11.96 -6.02
N PRO A 567 21.91 11.64 -6.02
CA PRO A 567 22.82 12.06 -7.08
C PRO A 567 22.35 11.68 -8.49
N GLY A 568 22.35 12.66 -9.39
CA GLY A 568 21.86 12.51 -10.77
C GLY A 568 20.35 12.64 -10.93
N THR A 569 19.65 13.10 -9.88
CA THR A 569 18.20 13.40 -9.89
C THR A 569 17.92 14.63 -9.03
N ASP A 570 16.73 15.22 -9.20
CA ASP A 570 16.23 16.30 -8.32
C ASP A 570 15.43 15.76 -7.12
N LEU A 571 15.32 14.43 -6.96
CA LEU A 571 14.48 13.83 -5.94
C LEU A 571 15.15 13.83 -4.57
N VAL A 572 14.42 14.29 -3.55
CA VAL A 572 14.84 14.38 -2.16
C VAL A 572 14.46 13.12 -1.39
N VAL A 573 15.41 12.57 -0.63
CA VAL A 573 15.19 11.39 0.22
C VAL A 573 14.47 11.78 1.50
N GLU A 574 13.44 11.03 1.86
CA GLU A 574 12.81 11.04 3.18
C GLU A 574 12.90 9.62 3.77
N LEU A 575 13.54 9.48 4.94
CA LEU A 575 13.74 8.18 5.57
C LEU A 575 12.58 7.78 6.49
N GLY A 576 12.25 6.49 6.48
CA GLY A 576 11.14 5.93 7.25
C GLY A 576 11.56 5.75 8.69
N ARG A 577 11.04 6.60 9.58
CA ARG A 577 11.38 6.63 11.01
C ARG A 577 10.30 6.05 11.90
N THR A 578 9.04 6.09 11.48
CA THR A 578 7.92 5.53 12.25
C THR A 578 6.97 4.76 11.34
N ALA A 579 6.23 3.81 11.92
CA ALA A 579 5.20 3.08 11.21
C ALA A 579 4.15 4.03 10.59
N ARG A 580 3.75 5.08 11.31
CA ARG A 580 2.80 6.10 10.82
C ARG A 580 3.29 6.85 9.58
N GLN A 581 4.57 7.21 9.54
CA GLN A 581 5.14 7.91 8.39
C GLN A 581 5.05 7.04 7.13
N VAL A 582 5.41 5.75 7.25
CA VAL A 582 5.35 4.81 6.12
C VAL A 582 3.91 4.47 5.72
N VAL A 583 2.97 4.42 6.69
CA VAL A 583 1.53 4.33 6.39
C VAL A 583 1.05 5.55 5.61
N GLY A 584 1.50 6.76 5.98
CA GLY A 584 1.24 7.98 5.22
C GLY A 584 1.75 7.89 3.77
N TRP A 585 2.91 7.28 3.55
CA TRP A 585 3.41 7.02 2.19
C TRP A 585 2.53 6.03 1.44
N ALA A 586 2.11 4.92 2.06
CA ALA A 586 1.21 3.96 1.45
C ALA A 586 -0.17 4.57 1.10
N ASN A 587 -0.68 5.47 1.95
CA ASN A 587 -1.92 6.20 1.75
C ASN A 587 -1.89 7.12 0.53
N TYR A 588 -0.72 7.66 0.19
CA TYR A 588 -0.53 8.48 -1.00
C TYR A 588 -0.19 7.62 -2.23
N MET A 589 0.69 6.63 -2.04
CA MET A 589 1.26 5.83 -3.12
C MET A 589 0.31 4.72 -3.59
N GLY A 590 -0.63 4.25 -2.78
CA GLY A 590 -1.55 3.17 -3.17
C GLY A 590 -0.89 1.80 -3.31
N ASN A 591 0.30 1.64 -2.73
CA ASN A 591 1.01 0.38 -2.60
C ASN A 591 1.56 0.25 -1.18
N CYS A 592 1.67 -0.99 -0.70
CA CYS A 592 2.43 -1.27 0.52
C CYS A 592 3.92 -1.31 0.18
N ILE A 593 4.75 -0.78 1.08
CA ILE A 593 6.20 -0.97 1.03
C ILE A 593 6.71 -1.51 2.37
N GLY A 594 7.55 -2.53 2.30
CA GLY A 594 7.94 -3.32 3.46
C GLY A 594 6.95 -4.46 3.72
N GLN A 595 7.49 -5.61 4.10
CA GLN A 595 6.75 -6.85 4.38
C GLN A 595 6.63 -7.04 5.90
N PRO A 596 5.85 -8.03 6.40
CA PRO A 596 5.66 -8.24 7.85
C PRO A 596 6.95 -8.38 8.68
N TRP A 597 8.05 -8.80 8.05
CA TRP A 597 9.38 -8.93 8.65
C TRP A 597 10.22 -7.64 8.62
N TYR A 598 9.68 -6.53 8.09
CA TYR A 598 10.43 -5.27 7.99
C TYR A 598 10.86 -4.77 9.37
N VAL A 599 9.95 -4.76 10.35
CA VAL A 599 10.23 -4.21 11.69
C VAL A 599 11.45 -4.88 12.34
N GLU A 600 11.58 -6.20 12.19
CA GLU A 600 12.72 -6.95 12.72
C GLU A 600 14.03 -6.62 11.99
N GLY A 601 14.00 -6.56 10.66
CA GLY A 601 15.20 -6.24 9.88
C GLY A 601 15.61 -4.77 9.95
N ALA A 602 14.65 -3.85 10.12
CA ALA A 602 14.91 -2.45 10.44
C ALA A 602 15.54 -2.33 11.84
N ARG A 603 15.00 -3.01 12.85
CA ARG A 603 15.62 -3.11 14.19
C ARG A 603 17.05 -3.65 14.16
N ALA A 604 17.34 -4.57 13.25
CA ALA A 604 18.70 -5.09 13.03
C ALA A 604 19.61 -4.17 12.19
N GLY A 605 19.15 -2.98 11.77
CA GLY A 605 19.88 -2.05 10.92
C GLY A 605 20.16 -2.58 9.51
N LYS A 606 19.40 -3.57 9.05
CA LYS A 606 19.59 -4.24 7.76
C LYS A 606 18.69 -3.68 6.66
N TYR A 607 17.53 -3.13 7.02
CA TYR A 607 16.53 -2.63 6.07
C TYR A 607 16.26 -1.16 6.33
N VAL A 608 16.10 -0.38 5.26
CA VAL A 608 15.69 1.02 5.33
C VAL A 608 14.64 1.27 4.26
N LEU A 609 13.47 1.75 4.67
CA LEU A 609 12.47 2.30 3.77
C LEU A 609 12.67 3.79 3.60
N MET A 610 12.45 4.27 2.38
CA MET A 610 12.50 5.70 2.06
C MET A 610 11.46 6.07 1.00
N ALA A 611 11.01 7.32 1.07
CA ALA A 611 10.28 7.98 0.00
C ALA A 611 11.23 8.92 -0.74
N LEU A 612 11.14 8.96 -2.06
CA LEU A 612 11.80 9.95 -2.91
C LEU A 612 10.76 11.00 -3.29
N ARG A 613 10.99 12.26 -2.91
CA ARG A 613 10.07 13.37 -3.14
C ARG A 613 10.57 14.33 -4.20
N ASP A 614 9.65 14.97 -4.91
CA ASP A 614 9.98 15.96 -5.95
C ASP A 614 10.70 17.19 -5.35
N GLU A 615 10.34 17.55 -4.11
CA GLU A 615 10.94 18.63 -3.32
C GLU A 615 10.75 18.32 -1.83
N PRO A 616 11.44 19.02 -0.90
CA PRO A 616 11.24 18.81 0.53
C PRO A 616 9.78 19.07 0.93
N GLY A 617 9.10 18.04 1.47
CA GLY A 617 7.66 18.10 1.78
C GLY A 617 6.72 18.00 0.56
N GLY A 618 7.27 17.92 -0.66
CA GLY A 618 6.53 17.76 -1.90
C GLY A 618 5.96 16.36 -2.11
N ARG A 619 5.51 16.04 -3.33
CA ARG A 619 4.89 14.74 -3.65
C ARG A 619 5.93 13.62 -3.65
N ILE A 620 5.48 12.40 -3.31
CA ILE A 620 6.33 11.21 -3.41
C ILE A 620 6.35 10.74 -4.88
N ALA A 621 7.52 10.68 -5.49
CA ALA A 621 7.74 10.11 -6.81
C ALA A 621 7.88 8.58 -6.76
N ALA A 622 8.57 8.07 -5.74
CA ALA A 622 8.81 6.64 -5.57
C ALA A 622 9.04 6.25 -4.11
N ASN A 623 8.66 5.02 -3.75
CA ASN A 623 9.07 4.40 -2.50
C ASN A 623 10.20 3.39 -2.78
N VAL A 624 11.18 3.30 -1.87
CA VAL A 624 12.37 2.44 -2.00
C VAL A 624 12.57 1.61 -0.74
N ASP A 625 12.85 0.32 -0.91
CA ASP A 625 13.39 -0.59 0.12
C ASP A 625 14.85 -0.85 -0.23
N ILE A 626 15.78 -0.36 0.60
CA ILE A 626 17.17 -0.74 0.50
C ILE A 626 17.54 -1.72 1.61
N ARG A 627 18.32 -2.72 1.24
CA ARG A 627 18.76 -3.79 2.12
C ARG A 627 20.27 -3.91 2.12
N ARG A 628 20.82 -4.09 3.31
CA ARG A 628 22.24 -4.36 3.53
C ARG A 628 22.54 -5.83 3.24
N ARG A 629 23.40 -6.10 2.26
CA ARG A 629 23.88 -7.42 1.86
C ARG A 629 25.41 -7.49 1.96
N PHE A 630 26.01 -8.67 1.72
CA PHE A 630 27.46 -8.82 1.67
C PHE A 630 28.02 -7.98 0.51
N GLY A 631 28.70 -6.87 0.81
CA GLY A 631 29.22 -5.93 -0.20
C GLY A 631 28.56 -4.55 -0.24
N GLY A 632 27.48 -4.32 0.53
CA GLY A 632 26.93 -2.99 0.75
C GLY A 632 25.41 -2.89 0.70
N TRP A 633 24.91 -1.71 0.34
CA TRP A 633 23.47 -1.43 0.24
C TRP A 633 22.95 -1.69 -1.17
N HIS A 634 21.79 -2.35 -1.25
CA HIS A 634 21.16 -2.71 -2.52
C HIS A 634 19.68 -2.34 -2.48
N VAL A 635 19.15 -1.86 -3.61
CA VAL A 635 17.72 -1.67 -3.80
C VAL A 635 17.06 -3.03 -3.97
N GLU A 636 16.18 -3.40 -3.05
CA GLU A 636 15.31 -4.56 -3.19
C GLU A 636 14.06 -4.22 -3.99
N GLU A 637 13.43 -3.11 -3.63
CA GLU A 637 12.18 -2.66 -4.20
C GLU A 637 12.24 -1.16 -4.50
N LEU A 638 11.75 -0.79 -5.68
CA LEU A 638 11.61 0.59 -6.12
C LEU A 638 10.32 0.70 -6.93
N LYS A 639 9.32 1.39 -6.37
CA LYS A 639 7.96 1.46 -6.93
C LYS A 639 7.46 2.89 -7.05
N GLY A 640 6.88 3.22 -8.20
CA GLY A 640 6.08 4.43 -8.39
C GLY A 640 4.70 4.30 -7.77
N ARG A 641 3.92 5.38 -7.83
CA ARG A 641 2.53 5.42 -7.35
C ARG A 641 1.70 4.33 -8.06
N PHE A 642 0.88 3.60 -7.32
CA PHE A 642 0.10 2.45 -7.77
C PHE A 642 0.91 1.35 -8.49
N ASN A 643 2.20 1.23 -8.16
CA ASN A 643 3.15 0.35 -8.85
C ASN A 643 3.37 0.70 -10.33
N GLU A 644 3.07 1.93 -10.74
CA GLU A 644 3.38 2.42 -12.09
C GLU A 644 4.90 2.30 -12.37
N PRO A 645 5.28 1.93 -13.60
CA PRO A 645 6.68 1.80 -13.97
C PRO A 645 7.39 3.15 -13.92
N LEU A 646 8.54 3.19 -13.25
CA LEU A 646 9.41 4.36 -13.21
C LEU A 646 10.32 4.40 -14.45
N ALA A 647 10.76 5.60 -14.83
CA ALA A 647 11.75 5.78 -15.88
C ALA A 647 13.02 4.95 -15.60
N ALA A 648 13.54 4.27 -16.63
CA ALA A 648 14.72 3.40 -16.49
C ALA A 648 15.94 4.17 -15.95
N SER A 649 16.12 5.42 -16.39
CA SER A 649 17.17 6.31 -15.90
C SER A 649 17.07 6.56 -14.40
N LEU A 650 15.87 6.80 -13.86
CA LEU A 650 15.67 7.01 -12.43
C LEU A 650 16.08 5.76 -11.63
N ARG A 651 15.66 4.56 -12.08
CA ARG A 651 16.04 3.30 -11.45
C ARG A 651 17.56 3.12 -11.42
N GLU A 652 18.24 3.38 -12.53
CA GLU A 652 19.70 3.28 -12.62
C GLU A 652 20.41 4.24 -11.66
N HIS A 653 19.94 5.50 -11.55
CA HIS A 653 20.51 6.48 -10.63
C HIS A 653 20.34 6.04 -9.16
N VAL A 654 19.15 5.58 -8.78
CA VAL A 654 18.86 5.11 -7.41
C VAL A 654 19.67 3.86 -7.06
N GLU A 655 19.76 2.88 -7.96
CA GLU A 655 20.56 1.68 -7.75
C GLU A 655 22.07 1.97 -7.68
N ARG A 656 22.57 2.94 -8.46
CA ARG A 656 23.96 3.39 -8.41
C ARG A 656 24.25 4.10 -7.09
N TRP A 657 23.36 5.00 -6.67
CA TRP A 657 23.46 5.70 -5.40
C TRP A 657 23.42 4.75 -4.21
N ALA A 658 22.46 3.82 -4.14
CA ALA A 658 22.37 2.86 -3.04
C ALA A 658 23.68 2.06 -2.89
N ARG A 659 24.28 1.59 -4.00
CA ARG A 659 25.58 0.89 -3.98
C ARG A 659 26.75 1.76 -3.53
N SER A 660 26.64 3.08 -3.64
CA SER A 660 27.68 4.03 -3.21
C SER A 660 27.66 4.33 -1.71
N LEU A 661 26.60 3.93 -0.99
CA LEU A 661 26.47 4.18 0.44
C LEU A 661 27.56 3.42 1.22
N PRO A 662 28.26 4.08 2.17
CA PRO A 662 29.31 3.44 2.96
C PRO A 662 28.80 2.23 3.74
N THR A 663 29.65 1.20 3.89
CA THR A 663 29.34 0.02 4.71
C THR A 663 30.31 -0.03 5.88
N THR A 664 29.92 0.49 7.04
CA THR A 664 30.74 0.41 8.26
C THR A 664 30.80 -1.03 8.77
N ALA A 665 31.99 -1.61 8.89
CA ALA A 665 32.13 -2.97 9.39
C ALA A 665 31.65 -3.07 10.86
N ARG A 666 30.79 -4.07 11.11
CA ARG A 666 30.25 -4.54 12.40
C ARG A 666 28.96 -3.83 12.90
N PRO A 667 27.81 -4.52 12.96
CA PRO A 667 26.64 -4.01 13.68
C PRO A 667 26.95 -3.90 15.19
N PRO A 668 26.40 -2.91 15.91
CA PRO A 668 26.51 -2.84 17.36
C PRO A 668 25.92 -4.10 17.99
N VAL A 669 26.61 -4.66 18.98
CA VAL A 669 26.12 -5.78 19.78
C VAL A 669 24.89 -5.30 20.54
N VAL A 670 23.72 -5.82 20.20
CA VAL A 670 22.49 -5.61 20.98
C VAL A 670 22.63 -6.44 22.25
N GLU A 671 22.66 -5.76 23.39
CA GLU A 671 22.65 -6.37 24.72
C GLU A 671 21.33 -7.16 24.91
N PRO A 672 21.38 -8.41 25.39
CA PRO A 672 20.17 -9.22 25.51
C PRO A 672 19.20 -8.61 26.51
N ALA A 673 17.97 -8.35 26.08
CA ALA A 673 16.89 -7.92 26.95
C ALA A 673 16.65 -8.96 28.07
N PRO A 674 16.28 -8.53 29.30
CA PRO A 674 16.03 -9.44 30.40
C PRO A 674 14.86 -10.40 30.08
N PRO A 675 14.88 -11.63 30.62
CA PRO A 675 13.87 -12.63 30.32
C PRO A 675 12.47 -12.16 30.77
N VAL A 676 11.56 -12.05 29.82
CA VAL A 676 10.13 -11.85 30.07
C VAL A 676 9.58 -13.13 30.73
N PRO A 677 8.91 -13.05 31.88
CA PRO A 677 8.36 -14.23 32.55
C PRO A 677 7.25 -14.88 31.69
N PRO A 678 7.10 -16.22 31.73
CA PRO A 678 6.17 -16.91 30.85
C PRO A 678 4.71 -16.50 31.14
N PRO A 679 3.88 -16.29 30.10
CA PRO A 679 2.46 -16.05 30.28
C PRO A 679 1.79 -17.26 30.93
N ARG A 680 1.05 -17.02 32.01
CA ARG A 680 0.30 -18.04 32.74
C ARG A 680 -0.73 -18.70 31.81
N SER A 681 -0.57 -20.01 31.61
CA SER A 681 -1.55 -20.90 30.98
C SER A 681 -2.90 -20.83 31.71
N ARG A 682 -3.93 -20.35 31.02
CA ARG A 682 -5.33 -20.56 31.41
C ARG A 682 -5.84 -21.82 30.72
N ASN A 683 -5.95 -22.88 31.51
CA ASN A 683 -6.64 -24.12 31.19
C ASN A 683 -8.03 -23.85 30.60
N THR A 684 -8.28 -24.33 29.38
CA THR A 684 -9.64 -24.63 28.90
C THR A 684 -9.66 -25.96 28.14
N SER A 685 -10.21 -26.95 28.84
CA SER A 685 -11.11 -28.02 28.38
C SER A 685 -10.73 -28.88 27.16
N HIS A 686 -10.53 -30.16 27.47
CA HIS A 686 -10.55 -31.33 26.59
C HIS A 686 -11.64 -31.33 25.51
N ARG A 687 -11.23 -31.55 24.26
CA ARG A 687 -12.06 -32.21 23.24
C ARG A 687 -11.24 -33.26 22.48
N ARG A 688 -11.78 -34.47 22.43
CA ARG A 688 -11.21 -35.70 21.85
C ARG A 688 -10.87 -35.57 20.36
N PRO A 689 -9.85 -36.29 19.85
CA PRO A 689 -9.40 -36.18 18.47
C PRO A 689 -10.15 -37.14 17.54
N THR A 690 -10.64 -36.63 16.41
CA THR A 690 -10.91 -37.44 15.22
C THR A 690 -9.64 -37.53 14.38
N ARG A 691 -9.17 -38.77 14.16
CA ARG A 691 -8.01 -39.20 13.36
C ARG A 691 -7.63 -38.22 12.22
N ARG A 692 -6.61 -37.40 12.47
CA ARG A 692 -5.75 -36.78 11.45
C ARG A 692 -4.31 -37.01 11.88
N THR A 693 -3.49 -37.37 10.91
CA THR A 693 -2.04 -37.60 11.02
C THR A 693 -1.39 -36.55 11.94
N PRO A 694 -0.59 -36.93 12.94
CA PRO A 694 -0.07 -35.97 13.93
C PRO A 694 0.82 -34.95 13.22
N ALA A 695 0.43 -33.68 13.30
CA ALA A 695 1.25 -32.56 12.88
C ALA A 695 2.38 -32.39 13.90
N LEU A 696 3.62 -32.16 13.42
CA LEU A 696 4.76 -31.79 14.26
C LEU A 696 4.35 -30.69 15.24
N THR A 697 4.65 -30.86 16.52
CA THR A 697 4.32 -29.86 17.55
C THR A 697 5.07 -28.55 17.28
N THR A 698 4.56 -27.43 17.79
CA THR A 698 5.22 -26.13 17.67
C THR A 698 6.63 -26.16 18.30
N GLU A 699 6.79 -26.94 19.37
CA GLU A 699 8.05 -27.15 20.07
C GLU A 699 9.09 -27.87 19.19
N THR A 700 8.72 -28.98 18.54
CA THR A 700 9.64 -29.70 17.62
C THR A 700 10.03 -28.84 16.41
N ARG A 701 9.12 -27.98 15.92
CA ARG A 701 9.43 -27.03 14.84
C ARG A 701 10.42 -25.95 15.28
N GLY A 702 10.23 -25.40 16.49
CA GLY A 702 11.17 -24.44 17.06
C GLY A 702 12.55 -25.04 17.29
N ALA A 703 12.62 -26.27 17.83
CA ALA A 703 13.88 -26.98 18.03
C ALA A 703 14.61 -27.25 16.71
N LEU A 704 13.88 -27.63 15.65
CA LEU A 704 14.45 -27.81 14.31
C LEU A 704 15.01 -26.52 13.71
N ALA A 705 14.29 -25.40 13.82
CA ALA A 705 14.77 -24.11 13.31
C ALA A 705 16.07 -23.67 14.01
N THR A 706 16.14 -23.82 15.34
CA THR A 706 17.35 -23.51 16.13
C THR A 706 18.54 -24.37 15.71
N GLU A 707 18.34 -25.67 15.57
CA GLU A 707 19.40 -26.60 15.21
C GLU A 707 19.85 -26.43 13.74
N VAL A 708 18.92 -26.07 12.84
CA VAL A 708 19.23 -25.69 11.47
C VAL A 708 20.09 -24.41 11.44
N ALA A 709 19.77 -23.39 12.23
CA ALA A 709 20.59 -22.17 12.29
C ALA A 709 22.04 -22.47 12.76
N ARG A 710 22.19 -23.34 13.77
CA ARG A 710 23.50 -23.79 14.28
C ARG A 710 24.32 -24.52 13.20
N THR A 711 23.71 -25.48 12.53
CA THR A 711 24.37 -26.30 11.50
C THR A 711 24.65 -25.53 10.20
N LEU A 712 23.79 -24.58 9.82
CA LEU A 712 24.04 -23.65 8.71
C LEU A 712 25.24 -22.74 8.95
N THR A 713 25.43 -22.30 10.19
CA THR A 713 26.61 -21.50 10.58
C THR A 713 27.88 -22.33 10.42
N ALA A 714 27.86 -23.59 10.86
CA ALA A 714 28.98 -24.53 10.68
C ALA A 714 29.27 -24.86 9.20
N ALA A 715 28.31 -24.65 8.29
CA ALA A 715 28.44 -24.93 6.86
C ALA A 715 29.05 -23.76 6.04
N ALA A 716 29.76 -22.82 6.68
CA ALA A 716 30.34 -21.65 6.01
C ALA A 716 31.34 -22.03 4.89
N ASP A 717 32.18 -23.05 5.10
CA ASP A 717 33.21 -23.46 4.13
C ASP A 717 32.63 -24.14 2.89
N ALA A 718 31.59 -24.95 3.09
CA ALA A 718 30.84 -25.55 1.98
C ALA A 718 30.16 -24.47 1.13
N ARG A 719 29.57 -23.45 1.78
CA ARG A 719 28.96 -22.30 1.10
C ARG A 719 29.97 -21.49 0.28
N ARG A 720 31.18 -21.27 0.79
CA ARG A 720 32.27 -20.63 0.03
C ARG A 720 32.69 -21.46 -1.19
N THR A 721 32.72 -22.78 -1.04
CA THR A 721 33.03 -23.70 -2.15
C THR A 721 31.97 -23.66 -3.26
N TYR A 722 30.68 -23.58 -2.91
CA TYR A 722 29.62 -23.45 -3.91
C TYR A 722 29.60 -22.09 -4.60
N LEU A 723 29.99 -21.02 -3.91
CA LEU A 723 30.18 -19.71 -4.55
C LEU A 723 31.29 -19.78 -5.60
N ALA A 724 32.47 -20.33 -5.25
CA ALA A 724 33.57 -20.53 -6.19
C ALA A 724 33.19 -21.41 -7.40
N LEU A 725 32.32 -22.42 -7.19
CA LEU A 725 31.78 -23.23 -8.28
C LEU A 725 30.81 -22.44 -9.16
N ALA A 726 29.97 -21.58 -8.58
CA ALA A 726 29.04 -20.74 -9.32
C ALA A 726 29.76 -19.64 -10.13
N ASP A 727 30.92 -19.16 -9.69
CA ASP A 727 31.73 -18.19 -10.44
C ASP A 727 32.15 -18.73 -11.82
N ALA A 728 32.32 -20.05 -11.97
CA ALA A 728 32.61 -20.69 -13.25
C ALA A 728 31.44 -20.66 -14.27
N LEU A 729 30.30 -20.06 -13.91
CA LEU A 729 29.18 -19.77 -14.83
C LEU A 729 29.39 -18.50 -15.68
N GLY A 730 30.45 -17.73 -15.44
CA GLY A 730 30.95 -16.72 -16.38
C GLY A 730 30.22 -15.37 -16.41
N HIS A 731 28.93 -15.25 -16.08
CA HIS A 731 28.21 -13.97 -16.00
C HIS A 731 27.05 -13.97 -14.96
N ARG A 732 26.93 -12.90 -14.16
CA ARG A 732 25.76 -12.53 -13.32
C ARG A 732 25.36 -13.46 -12.15
N ALA A 733 26.28 -14.18 -11.51
CA ALA A 733 25.95 -14.73 -10.19
C ALA A 733 25.96 -13.58 -9.15
N ASP A 734 24.84 -13.38 -8.46
CA ASP A 734 24.78 -12.57 -7.24
C ASP A 734 25.82 -13.13 -6.25
N PRO A 735 26.72 -12.29 -5.67
CA PRO A 735 27.89 -12.75 -4.89
C PRO A 735 27.51 -13.39 -3.53
N THR A 736 26.24 -13.69 -3.29
CA THR A 736 25.77 -14.34 -2.07
C THR A 736 25.82 -15.87 -2.20
N PRO A 737 26.27 -16.60 -1.16
CA PRO A 737 26.24 -18.06 -1.15
C PRO A 737 24.85 -18.65 -1.37
N GLU A 738 23.79 -17.98 -0.92
CA GLU A 738 22.41 -18.42 -1.08
C GLU A 738 21.93 -18.33 -2.54
N ALA A 739 22.34 -17.28 -3.26
CA ALA A 739 22.05 -17.16 -4.69
C ALA A 739 22.88 -18.16 -5.50
N ALA A 740 24.14 -18.42 -5.13
CA ALA A 740 24.96 -19.47 -5.74
C ALA A 740 24.28 -20.85 -5.62
N VAL A 741 23.79 -21.20 -4.43
CA VAL A 741 23.05 -22.46 -4.22
C VAL A 741 21.77 -22.53 -5.06
N THR A 742 21.04 -21.41 -5.18
CA THR A 742 19.83 -21.34 -5.99
C THR A 742 20.14 -21.48 -7.48
N ALA A 743 21.17 -20.82 -7.97
CA ALA A 743 21.61 -20.89 -9.36
C ALA A 743 22.05 -22.32 -9.73
N LEU A 744 22.86 -22.94 -8.89
CA LEU A 744 23.33 -24.31 -9.10
C LEU A 744 22.18 -25.34 -9.04
N ASN A 745 21.20 -25.15 -8.15
CA ASN A 745 20.02 -26.04 -8.07
C ASN A 745 19.10 -25.99 -9.30
N ARG A 746 19.23 -24.95 -10.16
CA ARG A 746 18.45 -24.84 -11.40
C ARG A 746 19.09 -25.59 -12.57
N LEU A 747 20.36 -25.97 -12.44
CA LEU A 747 21.08 -26.68 -13.48
C LEU A 747 20.69 -28.16 -13.49
N SER A 748 20.55 -28.70 -14.69
CA SER A 748 20.44 -30.13 -14.91
C SER A 748 21.73 -30.86 -14.51
N ARG A 749 21.64 -32.18 -14.32
CA ARG A 749 22.79 -33.00 -13.95
C ARG A 749 23.93 -32.90 -14.97
N THR A 750 23.61 -32.81 -16.25
CA THR A 750 24.60 -32.66 -17.34
C THR A 750 25.29 -31.31 -17.28
N GLU A 751 24.53 -30.22 -17.09
CA GLU A 751 25.09 -28.87 -16.93
C GLU A 751 25.99 -28.76 -15.69
N LEU A 752 25.60 -29.41 -14.59
CA LEU A 752 26.44 -29.52 -13.39
C LEU A 752 27.73 -30.28 -13.67
N ALA A 753 27.69 -31.38 -14.41
CA ALA A 753 28.89 -32.14 -14.77
C ALA A 753 29.85 -31.31 -15.63
N ASP A 754 29.32 -30.57 -16.61
CA ASP A 754 30.14 -29.68 -17.45
C ASP A 754 30.73 -28.51 -16.65
N LEU A 755 29.96 -27.94 -15.73
CA LEU A 755 30.43 -26.89 -14.82
C LEU A 755 31.54 -27.40 -13.91
N LEU A 756 31.39 -28.60 -13.35
CA LEU A 756 32.39 -29.25 -12.53
C LEU A 756 33.70 -29.49 -13.30
N ARG A 757 33.61 -29.92 -14.56
CA ARG A 757 34.78 -30.08 -15.44
C ARG A 757 35.52 -28.76 -15.63
N ARG A 758 34.79 -27.66 -15.92
CA ARG A 758 35.37 -26.32 -16.05
C ARG A 758 36.01 -25.85 -14.75
N ALA A 759 35.30 -25.93 -13.63
CA ALA A 759 35.77 -25.47 -12.33
C ALA A 759 37.05 -26.22 -11.88
N MET A 760 37.12 -27.53 -12.13
CA MET A 760 38.32 -28.31 -11.85
C MET A 760 39.50 -27.93 -12.75
N SER A 761 39.25 -27.61 -14.02
CA SER A 761 40.30 -27.12 -14.93
C SER A 761 40.84 -25.73 -14.53
N THR A 762 40.06 -24.95 -13.77
CA THR A 762 40.42 -23.59 -13.31
C THR A 762 40.89 -23.54 -11.85
N GLY A 763 41.08 -24.69 -11.20
CA GLY A 763 41.73 -24.78 -9.88
C GLY A 763 40.87 -25.21 -8.69
N LEU A 764 39.55 -25.47 -8.86
CA LEU A 764 38.75 -26.05 -7.78
C LEU A 764 39.06 -27.55 -7.65
N THR A 765 39.57 -28.01 -6.49
CA THR A 765 39.96 -29.42 -6.34
C THR A 765 38.75 -30.34 -6.08
N ALA A 766 38.82 -31.57 -6.58
CA ALA A 766 37.82 -32.60 -6.33
C ALA A 766 37.68 -32.90 -4.81
N ARG A 767 38.77 -32.81 -4.05
CA ARG A 767 38.77 -32.99 -2.60
C ARG A 767 38.00 -31.90 -1.86
N THR A 768 38.22 -30.63 -2.19
CA THR A 768 37.47 -29.50 -1.59
C THR A 768 35.98 -29.63 -1.86
N LEU A 769 35.61 -29.97 -3.10
CA LEU A 769 34.23 -30.21 -3.48
C LEU A 769 33.63 -31.43 -2.76
N TRP A 770 34.40 -32.51 -2.60
CA TRP A 770 33.98 -33.69 -1.86
C TRP A 770 33.69 -33.34 -0.39
N GLN A 771 34.55 -32.58 0.26
CA GLN A 771 34.35 -32.12 1.64
C GLN A 771 33.12 -31.20 1.76
N ALA A 772 32.96 -30.23 0.84
CA ALA A 772 31.82 -29.33 0.83
C ALA A 772 30.49 -30.11 0.69
N THR A 773 30.45 -31.07 -0.22
CA THR A 773 29.25 -31.90 -0.46
C THR A 773 28.95 -32.90 0.65
N ALA A 774 29.92 -33.18 1.55
CA ALA A 774 29.66 -33.95 2.77
C ALA A 774 28.95 -33.12 3.86
N THR A 775 28.97 -31.78 3.76
CA THR A 775 28.27 -30.90 4.71
C THR A 775 26.77 -30.84 4.39
N ARG A 776 25.96 -31.47 5.25
CA ARG A 776 24.51 -31.59 5.12
C ARG A 776 23.79 -30.93 6.32
N PRO A 777 23.63 -29.59 6.36
CA PRO A 777 23.13 -28.91 7.54
C PRO A 777 21.74 -29.40 7.98
N LEU A 778 20.82 -29.69 7.04
CA LEU A 778 19.49 -30.18 7.44
C LEU A 778 19.58 -31.60 7.98
N THR A 779 20.36 -32.47 7.33
CA THR A 779 20.59 -33.84 7.83
C THR A 779 21.25 -33.84 9.20
N ALA A 780 22.28 -33.01 9.41
CA ALA A 780 22.94 -32.85 10.70
C ALA A 780 21.98 -32.33 11.78
N ALA A 781 21.10 -31.39 11.43
CA ALA A 781 20.11 -30.87 12.36
C ALA A 781 19.06 -31.92 12.77
N VAL A 782 18.57 -32.70 11.80
CA VAL A 782 17.65 -33.80 12.08
C VAL A 782 18.30 -34.88 12.95
N THR A 783 19.58 -35.22 12.70
CA THR A 783 20.33 -36.16 13.54
C THR A 783 20.55 -35.62 14.96
N GLY A 784 20.83 -34.32 15.11
CA GLY A 784 21.06 -33.67 16.41
C GLY A 784 19.83 -33.66 17.33
N LEU A 785 18.62 -33.73 16.77
CA LEU A 785 17.36 -33.75 17.52
C LEU A 785 16.92 -35.15 17.97
N GLY A 786 17.65 -36.20 17.57
CA GLY A 786 17.33 -37.59 17.90
C GLY A 786 16.43 -38.28 16.87
N PRO A 787 16.15 -39.59 17.06
CA PRO A 787 15.46 -40.42 16.07
C PRO A 787 13.95 -40.10 16.01
N ASP A 788 13.57 -39.09 15.20
CA ASP A 788 12.19 -38.84 14.82
C ASP A 788 11.93 -39.35 13.38
N PRO A 789 11.09 -40.39 13.20
CA PRO A 789 10.81 -40.97 11.89
C PRO A 789 10.05 -40.02 10.94
N GLN A 790 9.41 -38.96 11.44
CA GLN A 790 8.82 -37.91 10.60
C GLN A 790 9.88 -36.92 10.11
N LEU A 791 10.81 -36.49 10.97
CA LEU A 791 11.91 -35.61 10.58
C LEU A 791 12.92 -36.31 9.69
N ALA A 792 13.16 -37.61 9.89
CA ALA A 792 14.00 -38.42 9.02
C ALA A 792 13.56 -38.36 7.54
N ARG A 793 12.27 -38.15 7.26
CA ARG A 793 11.79 -37.99 5.88
C ARG A 793 12.28 -36.71 5.21
N LEU A 794 12.66 -35.70 5.99
CA LEU A 794 13.25 -34.45 5.48
C LEU A 794 14.66 -34.63 4.94
N THR A 795 15.33 -35.73 5.28
CA THR A 795 16.70 -35.99 4.87
C THR A 795 16.77 -36.99 3.71
N VAL A 796 15.69 -37.69 3.36
CA VAL A 796 15.68 -38.61 2.21
C VAL A 796 15.38 -37.86 0.91
N ASP A 797 15.92 -38.33 -0.21
CA ASP A 797 15.60 -37.84 -1.55
C ASP A 797 14.31 -38.53 -2.09
N ALA A 798 13.18 -38.23 -1.46
CA ALA A 798 11.87 -38.77 -1.81
C ALA A 798 10.78 -37.68 -1.78
N PRO A 799 9.66 -37.83 -2.51
CA PRO A 799 8.56 -36.87 -2.48
C PRO A 799 8.02 -36.63 -1.06
N LEU A 800 8.03 -35.38 -0.63
CA LEU A 800 7.60 -35.01 0.72
C LEU A 800 6.06 -34.94 0.84
N PRO A 801 5.46 -35.46 1.93
CA PRO A 801 4.07 -35.20 2.30
C PRO A 801 3.77 -33.69 2.39
N ARG A 802 2.51 -33.29 2.14
CA ARG A 802 2.10 -31.87 2.09
C ARG A 802 2.51 -31.06 3.33
N ALA A 803 2.39 -31.63 4.53
CA ALA A 803 2.77 -30.98 5.78
C ALA A 803 4.29 -30.68 5.86
N LEU A 804 5.12 -31.64 5.44
CA LEU A 804 6.58 -31.46 5.41
C LEU A 804 7.03 -30.55 4.26
N ARG A 805 6.28 -30.48 3.15
CA ARG A 805 6.51 -29.50 2.08
C ARG A 805 6.32 -28.05 2.54
N ILE A 806 5.35 -27.79 3.42
CA ILE A 806 5.16 -26.46 4.00
C ILE A 806 6.33 -26.13 4.94
N LEU A 807 6.75 -27.11 5.75
CA LEU A 807 7.86 -26.95 6.70
C LEU A 807 9.18 -26.60 6.01
N VAL A 808 9.59 -27.34 4.97
CA VAL A 808 10.87 -27.07 4.26
C VAL A 808 10.86 -25.80 3.41
N ARG A 809 9.70 -25.18 3.22
CA ARG A 809 9.55 -23.87 2.56
C ARG A 809 9.63 -22.71 3.54
N GLN A 810 9.70 -22.97 4.85
CA GLN A 810 9.90 -21.92 5.83
C GLN A 810 11.29 -21.31 5.66
N PRO A 811 11.44 -19.98 5.79
CA PRO A 811 12.71 -19.29 5.59
C PRO A 811 13.85 -19.83 6.45
N ASP A 812 13.56 -20.30 7.66
CA ASP A 812 14.57 -20.79 8.61
C ASP A 812 15.08 -22.19 8.27
N ILE A 813 14.38 -22.94 7.41
CA ILE A 813 14.71 -24.34 7.06
C ILE A 813 15.11 -24.46 5.58
N ALA A 814 14.53 -23.64 4.70
CA ALA A 814 14.73 -23.71 3.27
C ALA A 814 16.20 -23.60 2.82
N PRO A 815 17.06 -22.73 3.39
CA PRO A 815 18.47 -22.66 3.01
C PRO A 815 19.22 -23.97 3.28
N ALA A 816 18.98 -24.61 4.43
CA ALA A 816 19.61 -25.89 4.78
C ALA A 816 19.12 -27.02 3.87
N ARG A 817 17.83 -27.05 3.55
CA ARG A 817 17.29 -28.00 2.58
C ARG A 817 17.90 -27.78 1.19
N GLY A 818 18.06 -26.53 0.76
CA GLY A 818 18.65 -26.18 -0.53
C GLY A 818 20.10 -26.67 -0.67
N LEU A 819 20.89 -26.56 0.40
CA LEU A 819 22.27 -27.10 0.47
C LEU A 819 22.29 -28.63 0.41
N ASP A 820 21.44 -29.31 1.19
CA ASP A 820 21.34 -30.78 1.18
C ASP A 820 20.96 -31.31 -0.21
N VAL A 821 20.00 -30.67 -0.90
CA VAL A 821 19.59 -31.06 -2.26
C VAL A 821 20.70 -30.80 -3.27
N LEU A 822 21.31 -29.61 -3.24
CA LEU A 822 22.38 -29.25 -4.16
C LEU A 822 23.53 -30.24 -4.07
N ALA A 823 24.02 -30.52 -2.87
CA ALA A 823 25.20 -31.35 -2.77
C ALA A 823 24.94 -32.82 -3.10
N ARG A 824 23.68 -33.30 -3.12
CA ARG A 824 23.37 -34.64 -3.68
C ARG A 824 23.40 -34.60 -5.19
N SER A 825 22.86 -33.52 -5.77
CA SER A 825 22.90 -33.28 -7.21
C SER A 825 24.35 -33.18 -7.71
N LEU A 826 25.24 -32.51 -6.96
CA LEU A 826 26.67 -32.43 -7.26
C LEU A 826 27.37 -33.79 -7.12
N ARG A 827 27.03 -34.60 -6.12
CA ARG A 827 27.55 -35.98 -6.00
C ARG A 827 27.09 -36.86 -7.17
N ALA A 828 25.83 -36.78 -7.56
CA ALA A 828 25.33 -37.49 -8.73
C ALA A 828 26.02 -37.02 -10.02
N ALA A 829 26.29 -35.71 -10.18
CA ALA A 829 27.04 -35.17 -11.30
C ALA A 829 28.51 -35.61 -11.29
N LEU A 830 29.18 -35.64 -10.14
CA LEU A 830 30.53 -36.24 -9.99
C LEU A 830 30.53 -37.71 -10.42
N GLY A 831 29.47 -38.46 -10.13
CA GLY A 831 29.31 -39.84 -10.57
C GLY A 831 29.28 -39.99 -12.10
N THR A 832 28.73 -39.00 -12.82
CA THR A 832 28.77 -38.98 -14.30
C THR A 832 30.18 -38.71 -14.84
N LEU A 833 31.05 -38.10 -14.04
CA LEU A 833 32.44 -37.82 -14.36
C LEU A 833 33.41 -38.89 -13.85
N ALA A 834 32.93 -40.03 -13.34
CA ALA A 834 33.77 -41.03 -12.67
C ALA A 834 34.92 -41.58 -13.53
N MET A 835 34.79 -41.56 -14.86
CA MET A 835 35.83 -41.92 -15.82
C MET A 835 36.46 -40.72 -16.55
N ASP A 836 36.04 -39.48 -16.22
CA ASP A 836 36.53 -38.25 -16.86
C ASP A 836 37.97 -37.95 -16.42
N GLY A 837 38.86 -37.70 -17.39
CA GLY A 837 40.27 -37.44 -17.12
C GLY A 837 40.54 -36.22 -16.23
N THR A 838 39.62 -35.23 -16.21
CA THR A 838 39.75 -34.03 -15.37
C THR A 838 39.52 -34.36 -13.89
N LEU A 839 38.46 -35.12 -13.60
CA LEU A 839 38.17 -35.58 -12.24
C LEU A 839 39.29 -36.50 -11.76
N LEU A 840 39.65 -37.51 -12.56
CA LEU A 840 40.66 -38.50 -12.18
C LEU A 840 42.03 -37.85 -11.93
N ARG A 841 42.44 -36.86 -12.74
CA ARG A 841 43.66 -36.09 -12.49
C ARG A 841 43.58 -35.29 -11.19
N SER A 842 42.47 -34.60 -10.93
CA SER A 842 42.28 -33.83 -9.70
C SER A 842 42.35 -34.72 -8.44
N VAL A 843 41.77 -35.93 -8.51
CA VAL A 843 41.86 -36.93 -7.42
C VAL A 843 43.26 -37.52 -7.32
N ALA A 844 43.94 -37.78 -8.43
CA ALA A 844 45.31 -38.28 -8.43
C ALA A 844 46.29 -37.28 -7.78
N GLU A 845 46.08 -35.98 -7.98
CA GLU A 845 46.89 -34.91 -7.38
C GLU A 845 46.60 -34.72 -5.89
N HIS A 846 45.32 -34.72 -5.49
CA HIS A 846 44.87 -34.48 -4.12
C HIS A 846 44.00 -35.62 -3.58
N PRO A 847 44.57 -36.82 -3.39
CA PRO A 847 43.78 -37.99 -3.02
C PRO A 847 43.22 -37.89 -1.60
N SER A 848 42.02 -38.42 -1.39
CA SER A 848 41.45 -38.70 -0.07
C SER A 848 40.96 -40.14 -0.02
N PRO A 849 41.09 -40.86 1.11
CA PRO A 849 40.68 -42.26 1.19
C PRO A 849 39.19 -42.43 0.87
N GLU A 850 38.33 -41.53 1.35
CA GLU A 850 36.87 -41.61 1.16
C GLU A 850 36.48 -41.41 -0.31
N LEU A 851 37.08 -40.43 -0.98
CA LEU A 851 36.81 -40.13 -2.38
C LEU A 851 37.33 -41.24 -3.30
N VAL A 852 38.56 -41.72 -3.04
CA VAL A 852 39.16 -42.81 -3.81
C VAL A 852 38.35 -44.09 -3.67
N CYS A 853 38.01 -44.51 -2.44
CA CYS A 853 37.19 -45.70 -2.24
C CYS A 853 35.82 -45.58 -2.91
N ALA A 854 35.15 -44.43 -2.83
CA ALA A 854 33.85 -44.25 -3.49
C ALA A 854 33.93 -44.34 -5.02
N LEU A 855 34.98 -43.78 -5.64
CA LEU A 855 35.21 -43.86 -7.09
C LEU A 855 35.56 -45.29 -7.54
N VAL A 856 36.42 -45.98 -6.80
CA VAL A 856 36.80 -47.38 -7.07
C VAL A 856 35.58 -48.31 -6.91
N VAL A 857 34.76 -48.12 -5.88
CA VAL A 857 33.49 -48.85 -5.72
C VAL A 857 32.54 -48.54 -6.87
N ARG A 858 32.37 -47.27 -7.26
CA ARG A 858 31.53 -46.89 -8.40
C ARG A 858 31.96 -47.55 -9.70
N THR A 859 33.27 -47.58 -9.96
CA THR A 859 33.90 -48.23 -11.12
C THR A 859 33.71 -49.75 -11.07
N THR A 860 33.96 -50.34 -9.90
CA THR A 860 33.76 -51.77 -9.64
C THR A 860 32.29 -52.19 -9.67
N CYS A 861 31.32 -51.29 -9.56
CA CYS A 861 29.90 -51.59 -9.69
C CYS A 861 29.35 -51.33 -11.10
N ASP A 862 30.16 -50.80 -12.03
CA ASP A 862 29.68 -50.43 -13.36
C ASP A 862 29.49 -51.64 -14.28
N SER A 863 28.39 -51.67 -15.03
CA SER A 863 27.97 -52.90 -15.74
C SER A 863 28.80 -53.22 -17.00
N SER A 864 29.58 -52.26 -17.50
CA SER A 864 30.46 -52.41 -18.67
C SER A 864 31.79 -51.68 -18.43
N PRO A 865 32.74 -52.26 -17.67
CA PRO A 865 34.04 -51.64 -17.52
C PRO A 865 34.73 -51.68 -18.90
N GLY A 866 34.98 -50.51 -19.49
CA GLY A 866 35.75 -50.43 -20.72
C GLY A 866 37.20 -50.91 -20.51
N GLU A 867 38.00 -50.90 -21.58
CA GLU A 867 39.43 -51.24 -21.52
C GLU A 867 40.27 -50.30 -20.64
N GLU A 868 39.67 -49.27 -20.02
CA GLU A 868 40.32 -48.21 -19.24
C GLU A 868 40.38 -48.45 -17.72
N VAL A 869 40.14 -49.68 -17.24
CA VAL A 869 40.26 -50.03 -15.81
C VAL A 869 41.50 -50.88 -15.51
N THR A 870 41.97 -50.82 -14.27
CA THR A 870 43.07 -51.63 -13.73
C THR A 870 42.55 -52.44 -12.53
N PRO A 871 42.70 -53.79 -12.53
CA PRO A 871 42.33 -54.60 -11.37
C PRO A 871 43.32 -54.35 -10.22
N LEU A 872 42.77 -54.09 -9.03
CA LEU A 872 43.52 -53.90 -7.78
C LEU A 872 43.63 -55.20 -6.98
N THR A 873 42.63 -56.08 -7.13
CA THR A 873 42.59 -57.39 -6.48
C THR A 873 42.18 -58.45 -7.51
N ALA A 874 42.53 -59.71 -7.25
CA ALA A 874 42.06 -60.83 -8.07
C ALA A 874 40.58 -61.16 -7.78
N PRO A 875 39.83 -61.75 -8.73
CA PRO A 875 38.45 -62.17 -8.49
C PRO A 875 38.30 -63.01 -7.21
N GLY A 876 37.38 -62.60 -6.34
CA GLY A 876 37.08 -63.30 -5.07
C GLY A 876 38.04 -63.01 -3.91
N THR A 877 39.11 -62.23 -4.11
CA THR A 877 40.02 -61.81 -3.02
C THR A 877 39.51 -60.56 -2.31
N THR A 878 39.68 -60.50 -0.99
CA THR A 878 39.13 -59.41 -0.14
C THR A 878 40.19 -58.52 0.47
N GLU A 879 41.46 -58.96 0.49
CA GLU A 879 42.58 -58.13 0.91
C GLU A 879 42.98 -57.18 -0.23
N VAL A 880 43.00 -55.88 0.06
CA VAL A 880 43.41 -54.84 -0.89
C VAL A 880 44.85 -54.42 -0.55
N PRO A 881 45.82 -54.59 -1.47
CA PRO A 881 47.22 -54.34 -1.19
C PRO A 881 47.51 -52.84 -0.95
N GLY A 882 48.43 -52.52 -0.04
CA GLY A 882 48.83 -51.13 0.26
C GLY A 882 49.08 -50.87 1.75
N PHE A 883 49.47 -49.64 2.10
CA PHE A 883 49.63 -49.21 3.50
C PHE A 883 48.74 -47.99 3.82
N PRO A 884 47.83 -48.08 4.82
CA PRO A 884 47.53 -49.27 5.62
C PRO A 884 46.85 -50.37 4.79
N PRO A 885 47.10 -51.66 5.09
CA PRO A 885 46.36 -52.76 4.47
C PRO A 885 44.88 -52.62 4.82
N SER A 886 44.00 -52.99 3.89
CA SER A 886 42.55 -52.89 4.08
C SER A 886 41.83 -54.11 3.52
N ASP A 887 40.70 -54.47 4.13
CA ASP A 887 39.88 -55.61 3.72
C ASP A 887 38.49 -55.14 3.26
N LEU A 888 37.99 -55.70 2.16
CA LEU A 888 36.64 -55.46 1.62
C LEU A 888 35.52 -55.98 2.54
N ARG A 889 35.82 -56.89 3.47
CA ARG A 889 34.89 -57.46 4.46
C ARG A 889 34.92 -56.77 5.82
N ASP A 890 35.84 -55.84 6.06
CA ASP A 890 35.81 -55.06 7.30
C ASP A 890 34.64 -54.07 7.26
N ASP A 891 33.60 -54.33 8.07
CA ASP A 891 32.40 -53.49 8.21
C ASP A 891 32.73 -52.04 8.61
N ASN A 892 33.84 -51.84 9.33
CA ASN A 892 34.34 -50.53 9.72
C ASN A 892 35.46 -50.02 8.79
N GLY A 893 35.82 -50.81 7.80
CA GLY A 893 36.88 -50.53 6.84
C GLY A 893 36.50 -49.43 5.84
N PRO A 894 37.49 -48.84 5.16
CA PRO A 894 37.27 -47.72 4.24
C PRO A 894 36.33 -48.09 3.09
N TRP A 895 36.32 -49.35 2.65
CA TRP A 895 35.49 -49.84 1.55
C TRP A 895 34.01 -49.93 1.92
N ARG A 896 33.69 -50.54 3.07
CA ARG A 896 32.30 -50.63 3.55
C ARG A 896 31.75 -49.25 3.90
N ARG A 897 32.56 -48.37 4.51
CA ARG A 897 32.19 -46.98 4.78
C ARG A 897 31.97 -46.15 3.51
N ALA A 898 32.61 -46.50 2.40
CA ALA A 898 32.45 -45.80 1.13
C ALA A 898 31.20 -46.21 0.33
N LEU A 899 30.52 -47.32 0.66
CA LEU A 899 29.34 -47.79 -0.09
C LEU A 899 28.22 -46.73 -0.16
N PRO A 900 27.80 -46.05 0.93
CA PRO A 900 26.77 -45.01 0.83
C PRO A 900 27.19 -43.84 -0.06
N ALA A 901 28.46 -43.42 0.02
CA ALA A 901 28.99 -42.34 -0.81
C ALA A 901 29.08 -42.74 -2.29
N ALA A 902 29.41 -44.01 -2.59
CA ALA A 902 29.41 -44.54 -3.94
C ALA A 902 27.98 -44.63 -4.52
N ALA A 903 26.98 -44.94 -3.69
CA ALA A 903 25.58 -44.90 -4.11
C ALA A 903 25.13 -43.47 -4.51
N GLU A 904 25.60 -42.43 -3.82
CA GLU A 904 25.38 -41.03 -4.24
C GLU A 904 26.07 -40.69 -5.58
N LEU A 905 27.13 -41.41 -5.95
CA LEU A 905 27.75 -41.37 -7.29
C LEU A 905 27.02 -42.25 -8.33
N ALA A 906 25.81 -42.70 -8.00
CA ALA A 906 24.99 -43.61 -8.79
C ALA A 906 25.58 -45.03 -9.00
N ALA A 907 26.40 -45.52 -8.06
CA ALA A 907 26.85 -46.90 -8.06
C ALA A 907 25.71 -47.85 -7.66
N ARG A 908 25.62 -49.00 -8.35
CA ARG A 908 24.75 -50.12 -7.96
C ARG A 908 25.44 -50.95 -6.87
N VAL A 909 25.51 -50.40 -5.66
CA VAL A 909 26.30 -50.97 -4.54
C VAL A 909 25.79 -52.33 -4.08
N GLU A 910 24.53 -52.66 -4.38
CA GLU A 910 23.94 -53.98 -4.13
C GLU A 910 24.62 -55.06 -4.98
N LEU A 911 25.29 -54.67 -6.07
CA LEU A 911 26.07 -55.57 -6.92
C LEU A 911 27.53 -55.65 -6.48
N PHE A 912 27.99 -54.88 -5.49
CA PHE A 912 29.41 -54.74 -5.16
C PHE A 912 30.08 -56.09 -4.87
N ASP A 913 29.53 -56.87 -3.92
CA ASP A 913 30.10 -58.17 -3.55
C ASP A 913 30.08 -59.16 -4.73
N ARG A 914 29.04 -59.11 -5.56
CA ARG A 914 28.94 -59.93 -6.79
C ARG A 914 29.99 -59.53 -7.82
N GLN A 915 30.27 -58.24 -7.99
CA GLN A 915 31.25 -57.74 -8.95
C GLN A 915 32.67 -58.00 -8.48
N VAL A 916 32.97 -57.81 -7.19
CA VAL A 916 34.27 -58.18 -6.60
C VAL A 916 34.53 -59.68 -6.76
N ALA A 917 33.52 -60.52 -6.55
CA ALA A 917 33.65 -61.97 -6.79
C ALA A 917 33.92 -62.31 -8.26
N ALA A 918 33.30 -61.60 -9.20
CA ALA A 918 33.41 -61.88 -10.62
C ALA A 918 34.72 -61.36 -11.27
N ARG A 919 35.21 -60.20 -10.85
CA ARG A 919 36.31 -59.48 -11.54
C ARG A 919 37.37 -58.85 -10.62
N GLY A 920 37.20 -58.97 -9.30
CA GLY A 920 38.03 -58.27 -8.32
C GLY A 920 37.63 -56.80 -8.19
N LEU A 921 38.34 -56.07 -7.33
CA LEU A 921 38.20 -54.63 -7.17
C LEU A 921 38.90 -53.93 -8.34
N CYS A 922 38.25 -52.95 -8.99
CA CYS A 922 38.82 -52.26 -10.16
C CYS A 922 38.85 -50.74 -9.95
N ALA A 923 39.97 -50.12 -10.32
CA ALA A 923 40.12 -48.67 -10.36
C ALA A 923 40.20 -48.16 -11.82
N PRO A 924 39.79 -46.91 -12.11
CA PRO A 924 40.10 -46.26 -13.38
C PRO A 924 41.61 -46.17 -13.58
N ARG A 925 42.13 -46.57 -14.75
CA ARG A 925 43.58 -46.59 -15.02
C ARG A 925 44.20 -45.19 -14.89
N ALA A 926 43.49 -44.17 -15.36
CA ALA A 926 43.95 -42.78 -15.29
C ALA A 926 44.01 -42.23 -13.84
N LEU A 927 43.35 -42.87 -12.87
CA LEU A 927 43.46 -42.49 -11.44
C LEU A 927 44.86 -42.72 -10.89
N LEU A 928 45.54 -43.76 -11.35
CA LEU A 928 46.86 -44.12 -10.87
C LEU A 928 47.97 -43.22 -11.43
N ALA A 929 47.69 -42.45 -12.48
CA ALA A 929 48.64 -41.55 -13.13
C ALA A 929 50.01 -42.18 -13.49
N GLY A 930 50.05 -43.50 -13.71
CA GLY A 930 51.27 -44.27 -13.99
C GLY A 930 51.99 -44.84 -12.77
N GLU A 931 51.52 -44.58 -11.55
CA GLU A 931 52.00 -45.19 -10.30
C GLU A 931 51.35 -46.56 -10.05
N ASP A 932 51.95 -47.38 -9.18
CA ASP A 932 51.33 -48.62 -8.69
C ASP A 932 50.36 -48.33 -7.53
N TRP A 933 49.35 -49.19 -7.38
CA TRP A 933 48.29 -49.01 -6.39
C TRP A 933 48.79 -48.84 -4.94
N PRO A 934 49.76 -49.63 -4.43
CA PRO A 934 50.26 -49.45 -3.07
C PRO A 934 50.83 -48.04 -2.80
N THR A 935 51.57 -47.46 -3.76
CA THR A 935 52.14 -46.12 -3.65
C THR A 935 51.03 -45.06 -3.65
N PHE A 936 50.08 -45.18 -4.58
CA PHE A 936 48.93 -44.28 -4.64
C PHE A 936 48.08 -44.36 -3.36
N TRP A 937 47.81 -45.56 -2.87
CA TRP A 937 47.03 -45.80 -1.65
C TRP A 937 47.71 -45.19 -0.42
N GLN A 938 49.03 -45.34 -0.29
CA GLN A 938 49.77 -44.73 0.81
C GLN A 938 49.67 -43.19 0.81
N ARG A 939 49.62 -42.56 -0.37
CA ARG A 939 49.48 -41.11 -0.50
C ARG A 939 48.13 -40.60 0.00
N THR A 940 47.07 -41.40 -0.13
CA THR A 940 45.73 -41.00 0.35
C THR A 940 45.68 -40.81 1.87
N HIS A 941 46.57 -41.48 2.61
CA HIS A 941 46.63 -41.46 4.07
C HIS A 941 47.70 -40.52 4.65
N ARG A 942 48.43 -39.76 3.82
CA ARG A 942 49.40 -38.78 4.32
C ARG A 942 48.67 -37.48 4.73
N PRO A 943 48.92 -36.92 5.92
CA PRO A 943 48.43 -35.60 6.27
C PRO A 943 49.07 -34.55 5.34
N ASP A 944 48.26 -33.61 4.82
CA ASP A 944 48.74 -32.53 3.96
C ASP A 944 49.85 -31.75 4.65
N ARG A 945 51.03 -31.68 4.03
CA ARG A 945 52.16 -30.87 4.49
C ARG A 945 52.13 -29.42 3.98
N ARG A 946 51.01 -28.95 3.45
CA ARG A 946 50.81 -27.56 3.02
C ARG A 946 49.47 -27.06 3.55
N GLY A 947 49.52 -26.48 4.76
CA GLY A 947 48.52 -25.55 5.27
C GLY A 947 49.01 -24.14 5.04
#